data_AF-A0AA35PMW4-F1
#
_entry.id   AF-A0AA35PMW4-F1
#
_cell.length_a   1.000
_cell.length_b   1.000
_cell.length_c   1.000
_cell.angle_alpha   90.00
_cell.angle_beta   90.00
_cell.angle_gamma   90.00
#
_symmetry.space_group_name_H-M   'P 1'
#
loop_
_entity.id
_entity.type
_entity.pdbx_description
1 polymer ?
#
loop_
_entity_poly.entity_id
_entity_poly.type
_entity_poly.pdbx_seq_one_letter_code
_entity_poly.pdbx_strand_id
1 'polypeptide(L)'
;MVFSLSFQLRCSQKLNRQVCVLRRPRSPAAMGVPPQPQKGAQKKEERKRTLPASSSKEGRPKENKREPASLTQEGGPKEKREPASSTQEGQPKEKKREPTSSTQEGGPKESKREPLPKLEPAAAEYFRRAHETLKSGFDSDEEKALFVSNVLVEAEAVALPLALDTAGSLLLQALLPSASAPSLSRLLRAFLPSLRLAACHPCGAHILEAALLRAPVLISEGAEDAEELEDHVLELARAVQEELPTFALDTHASFVVRTLLQVLGGVRVRSDGGRGLPGSESSFSRAKKAKLESDGPSEFEVPETFQSLLGEFKGSFQEHIPSFITNKYFSLCLQVALEVLHRKLPADCSELCHSMIGYLSSRNVSPGQSPLLVFLKDATCSRVLDKVLEVSDRKALLSFYKAHMKGQLHVLAAHKVANYTLQRLIQAASRKLLGKILEELGPGVEEILACEHLGLITALLGACRKHGSHQQEVLQLLMEAFHCWEPPARQTACVPLIASVLAYEVYYGEDDDEENTPQEEEEDPSQQQASPPRPLSSISYHGSLMLQDLLHFADPSVVLRSLAATTPEDLVTLARDPAGSHVFDALLASPSVPEKQRRKVLRRLKGCYVSLACSKHGSRVLDAIWNRATLPAKREMAQELAEHESRLQNDPFGHFLVRNFSLNHFLKRRQDWERHHKAKKKRRELFSEILED
;
A
#
# COMPACT_ATOMS: atom_id res chain seq x y z
N MET A 1 12.63 -15.63 6.99
CA MET A 1 13.99 -15.94 7.48
C MET A 1 14.80 -16.73 6.47
N VAL A 2 14.40 -17.93 6.03
CA VAL A 2 15.19 -18.71 5.03
C VAL A 2 15.38 -17.95 3.69
N PHE A 3 14.34 -17.25 3.20
CA PHE A 3 14.44 -16.34 2.04
C PHE A 3 15.60 -15.34 2.15
N SER A 4 15.79 -14.77 3.34
CA SER A 4 16.85 -13.79 3.62
C SER A 4 18.23 -14.40 3.38
N LEU A 5 18.54 -15.57 3.94
CA LEU A 5 19.89 -16.12 3.81
C LEU A 5 20.22 -16.58 2.38
N SER A 6 19.49 -17.52 1.77
CA SER A 6 19.93 -18.05 0.47
C SER A 6 19.96 -16.99 -0.65
N PHE A 7 18.94 -16.11 -0.69
CA PHE A 7 18.89 -15.04 -1.70
C PHE A 7 19.93 -13.94 -1.41
N GLN A 8 20.15 -13.54 -0.15
CA GLN A 8 21.18 -12.54 0.18
C GLN A 8 22.60 -13.11 0.16
N LEU A 9 22.84 -14.40 0.42
CA LEU A 9 24.20 -14.98 0.34
C LEU A 9 24.74 -14.88 -1.09
N ARG A 10 23.97 -15.33 -2.09
CA ARG A 10 24.37 -15.23 -3.51
C ARG A 10 24.47 -13.75 -3.96
N CYS A 11 23.56 -12.86 -3.55
CA CYS A 11 23.70 -11.41 -3.80
C CYS A 11 24.95 -10.79 -3.14
N SER A 12 25.25 -11.09 -1.87
CA SER A 12 26.45 -10.59 -1.18
C SER A 12 27.75 -11.11 -1.81
N GLN A 13 27.77 -12.34 -2.32
CA GLN A 13 28.90 -12.88 -3.05
C GLN A 13 29.07 -12.20 -4.43
N LYS A 14 27.99 -11.94 -5.19
CA LYS A 14 28.01 -11.13 -6.42
C LYS A 14 28.51 -9.69 -6.15
N LEU A 15 27.96 -9.01 -5.13
CA LEU A 15 28.36 -7.64 -4.76
C LEU A 15 29.82 -7.56 -4.34
N ASN A 16 30.30 -8.48 -3.49
CA ASN A 16 31.71 -8.49 -3.09
C ASN A 16 32.65 -8.71 -4.28
N ARG A 17 32.27 -9.57 -5.25
CA ARG A 17 33.06 -9.73 -6.49
C ARG A 17 33.12 -8.45 -7.32
N GLN A 18 32.02 -7.71 -7.50
CA GLN A 18 32.04 -6.43 -8.21
C GLN A 18 32.84 -5.34 -7.46
N VAL A 19 32.74 -5.27 -6.13
CA VAL A 19 33.52 -4.32 -5.31
C VAL A 19 35.02 -4.66 -5.31
N CYS A 20 35.39 -5.94 -5.37
CA CYS A 20 36.79 -6.37 -5.47
C CYS A 20 37.43 -6.07 -6.84
N VAL A 21 36.68 -6.06 -7.94
CA VAL A 21 37.20 -5.68 -9.27
C VAL A 21 37.51 -4.18 -9.35
N LEU A 22 36.75 -3.34 -8.63
CA LEU A 22 37.00 -1.89 -8.54
C LEU A 22 37.97 -1.49 -7.40
N ARG A 23 38.53 -2.46 -6.65
CA ARG A 23 39.50 -2.21 -5.56
C ARG A 23 40.69 -3.18 -5.58
N ARG A 24 41.51 -3.09 -6.64
CA ARG A 24 42.92 -3.55 -6.59
C ARG A 24 43.88 -2.36 -6.71
N PRO A 25 44.56 -1.94 -5.63
CA PRO A 25 45.69 -1.02 -5.74
C PRO A 25 46.88 -1.74 -6.38
N ARG A 26 47.60 -1.08 -7.29
CA ARG A 26 48.93 -1.52 -7.71
C ARG A 26 49.93 -1.21 -6.59
N SER A 27 50.49 -2.24 -5.96
CA SER A 27 51.62 -2.10 -5.02
C SER A 27 52.96 -2.11 -5.80
N PRO A 28 53.97 -1.33 -5.41
CA PRO A 28 55.25 -1.26 -6.12
C PRO A 28 56.22 -2.36 -5.66
N ALA A 29 56.88 -3.04 -6.62
CA ALA A 29 58.03 -3.90 -6.36
C ALA A 29 59.34 -3.17 -6.71
N ALA A 30 60.40 -3.42 -5.95
CA ALA A 30 61.62 -2.63 -5.98
C ALA A 30 62.68 -3.12 -6.97
N MET A 31 63.48 -2.16 -7.47
CA MET A 31 64.92 -2.26 -7.78
C MET A 31 65.46 -3.55 -8.43
N GLY A 32 65.69 -3.49 -9.75
CA GLY A 32 66.52 -4.44 -10.49
C GLY A 32 66.93 -3.89 -11.86
N VAL A 33 68.18 -3.42 -11.99
CA VAL A 33 68.81 -2.94 -13.24
C VAL A 33 69.56 -4.13 -13.86
N PRO A 34 69.41 -4.47 -15.17
CA PRO A 34 70.19 -3.81 -16.24
C PRO A 34 69.43 -3.75 -17.61
N PRO A 35 70.09 -3.62 -18.79
CA PRO A 35 70.32 -2.34 -19.44
C PRO A 35 69.54 -2.12 -20.75
N GLN A 36 69.53 -0.86 -21.21
CA GLN A 36 69.18 -0.45 -22.58
C GLN A 36 70.16 -1.01 -23.65
N PRO A 37 69.96 -0.80 -24.99
CA PRO A 37 68.85 -0.14 -25.71
C PRO A 37 68.30 -0.96 -26.91
N GLN A 38 67.24 -0.48 -27.60
CA GLN A 38 67.37 -0.12 -29.03
C GLN A 38 66.23 0.76 -29.59
N LYS A 39 66.63 1.55 -30.59
CA LYS A 39 65.99 2.73 -31.17
C LYS A 39 64.87 2.40 -32.18
N GLY A 40 63.93 3.33 -32.37
CA GLY A 40 62.91 3.29 -33.43
C GLY A 40 61.85 4.39 -33.24
N ALA A 41 62.19 5.67 -33.19
CA ALA A 41 62.52 6.54 -34.33
C ALA A 41 61.32 7.05 -35.15
N GLN A 42 60.88 8.27 -34.77
CA GLN A 42 60.60 9.44 -35.64
C GLN A 42 59.19 9.80 -36.13
N LYS A 43 58.92 11.11 -35.91
CA LYS A 43 58.19 12.10 -36.72
C LYS A 43 56.65 12.07 -36.63
N LYS A 44 56.04 13.08 -35.98
CA LYS A 44 55.75 14.48 -36.41
C LYS A 44 54.37 14.53 -37.11
N GLU A 45 53.55 15.57 -36.97
CA GLU A 45 53.90 16.99 -37.12
C GLU A 45 52.90 17.96 -36.42
N GLU A 46 53.37 19.20 -36.20
CA GLU A 46 52.65 20.49 -36.12
C GLU A 46 51.63 20.86 -35.00
N ARG A 47 52.06 21.87 -34.19
CA ARG A 47 51.50 23.25 -34.04
C ARG A 47 50.02 23.43 -33.57
N LYS A 48 49.62 24.51 -32.86
CA LYS A 48 50.14 25.89 -32.69
C LYS A 48 49.39 26.60 -31.52
N ARG A 49 50.10 27.41 -30.70
CA ARG A 49 49.67 28.70 -30.06
C ARG A 49 48.38 28.70 -29.15
N THR A 50 48.17 29.57 -28.16
CA THR A 50 48.85 30.82 -27.73
C THR A 50 48.64 31.09 -26.22
N LEU A 51 49.60 31.81 -25.59
CA LEU A 51 49.50 32.53 -24.30
C LEU A 51 48.88 33.95 -24.53
N PRO A 52 48.79 34.94 -23.57
CA PRO A 52 49.41 35.03 -22.22
C PRO A 52 48.65 35.77 -21.07
N ALA A 53 49.32 35.86 -19.90
CA ALA A 53 49.28 36.93 -18.87
C ALA A 53 47.97 37.09 -18.02
N SER A 54 47.92 37.60 -16.78
CA SER A 54 48.87 38.22 -15.80
C SER A 54 48.15 38.39 -14.43
N SER A 55 48.73 38.66 -13.24
CA SER A 55 50.09 38.58 -12.66
C SER A 55 50.07 39.07 -11.18
N SER A 56 51.06 38.69 -10.33
CA SER A 56 51.49 39.41 -9.09
C SER A 56 50.52 39.46 -7.87
N LYS A 57 50.94 39.72 -6.61
CA LYS A 57 52.13 39.36 -5.79
C LYS A 57 51.88 39.76 -4.32
N GLU A 58 52.44 39.00 -3.36
CA GLU A 58 52.89 39.36 -1.97
C GLU A 58 52.11 40.34 -1.04
N GLY A 59 51.91 39.94 0.23
CA GLY A 59 51.54 40.86 1.33
C GLY A 59 51.13 40.20 2.67
N ARG A 60 52.06 40.10 3.64
CA ARG A 60 51.86 39.86 5.09
C ARG A 60 52.45 41.08 5.85
N PRO A 61 52.20 41.40 7.15
CA PRO A 61 52.25 40.43 8.28
C PRO A 61 51.46 40.72 9.60
N LYS A 62 51.48 39.74 10.54
CA LYS A 62 51.46 39.86 12.05
C LYS A 62 50.19 40.44 12.77
N GLU A 63 49.89 40.18 14.06
CA GLU A 63 50.58 39.44 15.14
C GLU A 63 49.64 38.96 16.30
N ASN A 64 50.00 37.86 17.00
CA ASN A 64 49.88 37.61 18.48
C ASN A 64 48.48 37.62 19.19
N LYS A 65 48.20 36.86 20.29
CA LYS A 65 48.95 35.81 21.05
C LYS A 65 48.06 35.09 22.10
N ARG A 66 48.52 33.90 22.54
CA ARG A 66 48.38 33.21 23.87
C ARG A 66 47.58 31.90 23.96
N GLU A 67 48.36 30.83 23.93
CA GLU A 67 48.24 29.55 24.66
C GLU A 67 48.95 29.69 26.06
N PRO A 68 49.17 28.66 26.95
CA PRO A 68 49.33 27.22 26.65
C PRO A 68 48.85 26.14 27.69
N ALA A 69 48.97 24.88 27.26
CA ALA A 69 49.46 23.67 27.99
C ALA A 69 48.65 22.97 29.12
N SER A 70 48.88 21.68 29.46
CA SER A 70 48.98 20.40 28.70
C SER A 70 49.46 19.20 29.59
N LEU A 71 48.97 17.95 29.31
CA LEU A 71 49.62 16.62 29.62
C LEU A 71 49.79 16.22 31.14
N THR A 72 49.96 14.97 31.64
CA THR A 72 49.82 13.54 31.17
C THR A 72 49.85 12.51 32.35
N GLN A 73 49.03 11.44 32.25
CA GLN A 73 49.25 9.96 32.40
C GLN A 73 49.90 9.22 33.63
N GLU A 74 49.60 7.90 33.64
CA GLU A 74 50.08 6.73 34.43
C GLU A 74 49.50 6.51 35.86
N GLY A 75 49.25 5.30 36.39
CA GLY A 75 49.40 3.90 35.92
C GLY A 75 48.66 2.86 36.84
N GLY A 76 48.61 1.56 36.50
CA GLY A 76 47.80 0.50 37.18
C GLY A 76 48.37 -0.11 38.49
N PRO A 77 47.83 -1.24 39.06
CA PRO A 77 47.73 -2.55 38.36
C PRO A 77 46.53 -3.51 38.75
N LYS A 78 46.67 -4.80 38.38
CA LYS A 78 45.72 -5.97 38.34
C LYS A 78 45.43 -6.61 39.75
N GLU A 79 44.64 -7.68 40.00
CA GLU A 79 44.37 -8.94 39.24
C GLU A 79 43.31 -9.90 39.89
N LYS A 80 42.76 -10.87 39.09
CA LYS A 80 42.29 -12.28 39.40
C LYS A 80 40.79 -12.71 39.46
N ARG A 81 40.43 -13.48 38.40
CA ARG A 81 39.83 -14.87 38.34
C ARG A 81 38.33 -15.19 38.61
N GLU A 82 37.80 -16.04 37.73
CA GLU A 82 36.51 -16.79 37.72
C GLU A 82 36.70 -18.23 38.30
N PRO A 83 35.81 -19.27 38.11
CA PRO A 83 34.45 -19.35 37.53
C PRO A 83 33.39 -20.28 38.24
N ALA A 84 32.15 -20.21 37.75
CA ALA A 84 31.10 -21.24 37.57
C ALA A 84 30.67 -22.26 38.67
N SER A 85 29.35 -22.40 38.87
CA SER A 85 28.63 -23.67 39.09
C SER A 85 27.14 -23.54 38.71
N SER A 86 26.39 -24.66 38.70
CA SER A 86 25.18 -24.85 37.89
C SER A 86 23.89 -25.18 38.67
N THR A 87 22.80 -25.30 37.90
CA THR A 87 21.63 -26.22 38.06
C THR A 87 20.35 -25.80 38.80
N GLN A 88 19.25 -26.02 38.08
CA GLN A 88 17.89 -26.48 38.49
C GLN A 88 16.79 -25.53 39.00
N GLU A 89 15.80 -25.37 38.11
CA GLU A 89 14.35 -25.61 38.28
C GLU A 89 13.54 -24.91 39.39
N GLY A 90 12.55 -24.12 38.95
CA GLY A 90 11.44 -23.63 39.75
C GLY A 90 10.38 -22.94 38.89
N GLN A 91 9.22 -23.58 38.69
CA GLN A 91 8.08 -23.04 37.94
C GLN A 91 7.37 -21.86 38.64
N PRO A 92 6.56 -21.05 37.93
CA PRO A 92 6.41 -19.63 38.23
C PRO A 92 5.38 -19.31 39.32
N LYS A 93 5.59 -18.18 40.01
CA LYS A 93 4.55 -17.45 40.73
C LYS A 93 4.56 -15.97 40.37
N GLU A 94 3.40 -15.46 40.01
CA GLU A 94 3.16 -14.05 39.71
C GLU A 94 3.57 -13.17 40.91
N LYS A 95 4.25 -12.06 40.64
CA LYS A 95 4.29 -10.93 41.57
C LYS A 95 4.48 -9.60 40.82
N LYS A 96 3.70 -8.62 41.29
CA LYS A 96 3.69 -7.20 40.89
C LYS A 96 5.09 -6.66 40.60
N ARG A 97 5.24 -5.95 39.49
CA ARG A 97 6.36 -5.02 39.28
C ARG A 97 5.97 -3.64 39.78
N GLU A 98 6.75 -3.13 40.73
CA GLU A 98 6.80 -1.69 41.03
C GLU A 98 7.59 -0.97 39.92
N PRO A 99 7.29 0.31 39.62
CA PRO A 99 7.99 1.05 38.58
C PRO A 99 9.34 1.58 39.08
N THR A 100 10.42 1.18 38.41
CA THR A 100 11.76 1.75 38.61
C THR A 100 11.83 3.19 38.12
N SER A 101 12.35 4.08 38.95
CA SER A 101 12.57 5.50 38.64
C SER A 101 13.56 5.71 37.50
N SER A 102 13.14 6.37 36.42
CA SER A 102 14.01 6.94 35.40
C SER A 102 14.04 8.47 35.53
N THR A 103 15.26 9.02 35.56
CA THR A 103 15.57 10.44 35.77
C THR A 103 14.83 11.37 34.80
N GLN A 104 14.21 12.44 35.30
CA GLN A 104 13.63 13.50 34.48
C GLN A 104 14.70 14.54 34.12
N GLU A 105 14.93 14.77 32.83
CA GLU A 105 15.43 16.06 32.33
C GLU A 105 14.23 16.93 31.89
N GLY A 106 14.35 18.24 32.09
CA GLY A 106 13.19 19.13 32.20
C GLY A 106 12.42 19.38 30.90
N GLY A 107 11.14 18.99 30.89
CA GLY A 107 10.15 19.51 29.94
C GLY A 107 9.67 20.92 30.31
N PRO A 108 8.98 21.64 29.39
CA PRO A 108 8.43 22.96 29.68
C PRO A 108 7.39 22.88 30.80
N LYS A 109 7.37 23.90 31.68
CA LYS A 109 6.41 23.98 32.80
C LYS A 109 4.97 23.82 32.29
N GLU A 110 4.24 22.83 32.83
CA GLU A 110 2.80 22.72 32.60
C GLU A 110 2.13 24.01 33.08
N SER A 111 1.53 24.75 32.15
CA SER A 111 0.47 25.69 32.49
C SER A 111 -0.68 24.91 33.12
N LYS A 112 -1.28 25.46 34.19
CA LYS A 112 -2.46 24.87 34.81
C LYS A 112 -3.54 24.71 33.75
N ARG A 113 -3.80 23.47 33.31
CA ARG A 113 -4.94 23.19 32.42
C ARG A 113 -6.22 23.52 33.18
N GLU A 114 -7.04 24.38 32.61
CA GLU A 114 -8.36 24.67 33.15
C GLU A 114 -9.19 23.37 33.18
N PRO A 115 -10.05 23.17 34.19
CA PRO A 115 -10.91 21.99 34.24
C PRO A 115 -11.81 21.96 33.00
N LEU A 116 -11.80 20.84 32.27
CA LEU A 116 -12.73 20.66 31.14
C LEU A 116 -14.19 20.78 31.64
N PRO A 117 -15.09 21.43 30.87
CA PRO A 117 -16.50 21.50 31.20
C PRO A 117 -17.10 20.11 31.41
N LYS A 118 -17.86 19.93 32.49
CA LYS A 118 -18.50 18.67 32.85
C LYS A 118 -20.01 18.79 32.72
N LEU A 119 -20.64 17.69 32.36
CA LEU A 119 -22.08 17.57 32.28
C LEU A 119 -22.64 17.42 33.71
N GLU A 120 -23.61 18.26 34.08
CA GLU A 120 -24.25 18.19 35.40
C GLU A 120 -24.99 16.84 35.59
N PRO A 121 -25.04 16.26 36.81
CA PRO A 121 -25.58 14.92 37.02
C PRO A 121 -27.01 14.72 36.52
N ALA A 122 -27.86 15.75 36.62
CA ALA A 122 -29.23 15.72 36.13
C ALA A 122 -29.31 15.68 34.59
N ALA A 123 -28.44 16.44 33.90
CA ALA A 123 -28.33 16.39 32.45
C ALA A 123 -27.77 15.03 31.98
N ALA A 124 -26.73 14.52 32.66
CA ALA A 124 -26.17 13.20 32.38
C ALA A 124 -27.20 12.06 32.54
N GLU A 125 -28.09 12.16 33.53
CA GLU A 125 -29.24 11.26 33.70
C GLU A 125 -30.22 11.33 32.52
N TYR A 126 -30.59 12.55 32.10
CA TYR A 126 -31.48 12.78 30.96
C TYR A 126 -30.93 12.17 29.66
N PHE A 127 -29.69 12.51 29.27
CA PHE A 127 -29.12 12.02 28.02
C PHE A 127 -28.86 10.50 28.04
N ARG A 128 -28.59 9.89 29.20
CA ARG A 128 -28.50 8.42 29.29
C ARG A 128 -29.84 7.77 28.98
N ARG A 129 -30.94 8.25 29.57
CA ARG A 129 -32.30 7.77 29.28
C ARG A 129 -32.66 7.99 27.81
N ALA A 130 -32.31 9.13 27.24
CA ALA A 130 -32.52 9.40 25.81
C ALA A 130 -31.76 8.38 24.92
N HIS A 131 -30.54 7.98 25.30
CA HIS A 131 -29.77 6.95 24.59
C HIS A 131 -30.37 5.55 24.76
N GLU A 132 -30.96 5.24 25.92
CA GLU A 132 -31.71 4.00 26.13
C GLU A 132 -32.98 3.95 25.27
N THR A 133 -33.76 5.04 25.23
CA THR A 133 -34.94 5.18 24.34
C THR A 133 -34.58 5.07 22.86
N LEU A 134 -33.48 5.71 22.44
CA LEU A 134 -32.99 5.59 21.05
C LEU A 134 -32.61 4.15 20.69
N LYS A 135 -32.19 3.33 21.66
CA LYS A 135 -31.86 1.90 21.47
C LYS A 135 -33.07 0.96 21.49
N SER A 136 -34.17 1.32 22.15
CA SER A 136 -35.40 0.52 22.10
C SER A 136 -36.11 0.61 20.75
N GLY A 137 -35.85 1.66 19.97
CA GLY A 137 -36.53 1.93 18.70
C GLY A 137 -37.80 2.75 18.88
N PHE A 138 -38.47 3.02 17.76
CA PHE A 138 -39.68 3.84 17.64
C PHE A 138 -40.65 3.13 16.67
N ASP A 139 -41.95 3.42 16.80
CA ASP A 139 -42.97 2.78 15.96
C ASP A 139 -43.03 3.41 14.55
N SER A 140 -42.52 4.64 14.39
CA SER A 140 -42.42 5.33 13.09
C SER A 140 -41.17 6.21 12.97
N ASP A 141 -40.80 6.54 11.72
CA ASP A 141 -39.67 7.45 11.44
C ASP A 141 -39.98 8.90 11.84
N GLU A 142 -41.26 9.31 11.80
CA GLU A 142 -41.73 10.63 12.26
C GLU A 142 -41.61 10.78 13.77
N GLU A 143 -42.00 9.76 14.55
CA GLU A 143 -41.83 9.73 16.00
C GLU A 143 -40.34 9.83 16.38
N LYS A 144 -39.50 9.05 15.69
CA LYS A 144 -38.05 9.09 15.84
C LYS A 144 -37.49 10.48 15.50
N ALA A 145 -37.94 11.11 14.41
CA ALA A 145 -37.47 12.43 14.01
C ALA A 145 -37.84 13.52 15.05
N LEU A 146 -39.06 13.47 15.58
CA LEU A 146 -39.51 14.36 16.66
C LEU A 146 -38.67 14.16 17.94
N PHE A 147 -38.44 12.91 18.33
CA PHE A 147 -37.57 12.58 19.46
C PHE A 147 -36.14 13.11 19.26
N VAL A 148 -35.53 12.86 18.09
CA VAL A 148 -34.18 13.35 17.78
C VAL A 148 -34.11 14.88 17.83
N SER A 149 -35.11 15.57 17.28
CA SER A 149 -35.17 17.04 17.33
C SER A 149 -35.22 17.56 18.78
N ASN A 150 -36.11 17.01 19.61
CA ASN A 150 -36.26 17.41 21.01
C ASN A 150 -34.97 17.17 21.82
N VAL A 151 -34.30 16.02 21.65
CA VAL A 151 -33.05 15.73 22.37
C VAL A 151 -31.91 16.62 21.89
N LEU A 152 -31.88 17.01 20.61
CA LEU A 152 -30.87 17.94 20.08
C LEU A 152 -31.10 19.40 20.53
N VAL A 153 -32.34 19.82 20.77
CA VAL A 153 -32.65 21.12 21.41
C VAL A 153 -32.11 21.16 22.84
N GLU A 154 -32.40 20.14 23.65
CA GLU A 154 -31.86 20.04 25.02
C GLU A 154 -30.32 19.93 25.03
N ALA A 155 -29.72 19.33 23.99
CA ALA A 155 -28.27 19.26 23.84
C ALA A 155 -27.61 20.61 23.56
N GLU A 156 -28.30 21.58 22.95
CA GLU A 156 -27.73 22.86 22.51
C GLU A 156 -27.06 23.64 23.66
N ALA A 157 -27.77 23.78 24.78
CA ALA A 157 -27.29 24.53 25.95
C ALA A 157 -26.09 23.89 26.67
N VAL A 158 -25.81 22.60 26.40
CA VAL A 158 -24.73 21.82 27.03
C VAL A 158 -23.86 21.08 26.02
N ALA A 159 -23.85 21.55 24.75
CA ALA A 159 -23.29 20.82 23.61
C ALA A 159 -21.82 20.41 23.83
N LEU A 160 -21.00 21.33 24.34
CA LEU A 160 -19.60 21.06 24.64
C LEU A 160 -19.45 20.03 25.78
N PRO A 161 -19.94 20.23 27.02
CA PRO A 161 -19.92 19.20 28.07
C PRO A 161 -20.43 17.82 27.61
N LEU A 162 -21.48 17.78 26.79
CA LEU A 162 -22.08 16.55 26.28
C LEU A 162 -21.19 15.85 25.24
N ALA A 163 -20.53 16.60 24.34
CA ALA A 163 -19.60 16.07 23.35
C ALA A 163 -18.24 15.67 23.94
N LEU A 164 -17.85 16.25 25.09
CA LEU A 164 -16.67 15.84 25.84
C LEU A 164 -16.94 14.59 26.71
N ASP A 165 -18.19 14.34 27.12
CA ASP A 165 -18.56 13.12 27.83
C ASP A 165 -18.57 11.86 26.92
N THR A 166 -18.22 10.70 27.48
CA THR A 166 -18.17 9.44 26.72
C THR A 166 -19.55 8.86 26.42
N ALA A 167 -20.52 8.98 27.33
CA ALA A 167 -21.88 8.48 27.08
C ALA A 167 -22.68 9.48 26.21
N GLY A 168 -22.52 10.77 26.47
CA GLY A 168 -23.08 11.88 25.70
C GLY A 168 -22.60 11.90 24.25
N SER A 169 -21.31 11.74 24.00
CA SER A 169 -20.78 11.70 22.64
C SER A 169 -21.24 10.47 21.84
N LEU A 170 -21.46 9.32 22.48
CA LEU A 170 -22.06 8.16 21.81
C LEU A 170 -23.54 8.40 21.47
N LEU A 171 -24.29 9.09 22.33
CA LEU A 171 -25.66 9.53 22.00
C LEU A 171 -25.66 10.48 20.80
N LEU A 172 -24.85 11.55 20.83
CA LEU A 172 -24.80 12.53 19.75
C LEU A 172 -24.45 11.87 18.39
N GLN A 173 -23.48 10.95 18.37
CA GLN A 173 -23.16 10.16 17.17
C GLN A 173 -24.32 9.27 16.67
N ALA A 174 -25.20 8.82 17.56
CA ALA A 174 -26.38 8.03 17.21
C ALA A 174 -27.58 8.90 16.75
N LEU A 175 -27.68 10.14 17.22
CA LEU A 175 -28.70 11.11 16.82
C LEU A 175 -28.40 11.78 15.47
N LEU A 176 -27.14 12.17 15.25
CA LEU A 176 -26.70 12.95 14.07
C LEU A 176 -27.13 12.37 12.70
N PRO A 177 -27.12 11.04 12.44
CA PRO A 177 -27.58 10.49 11.17
C PRO A 177 -29.07 10.74 10.87
N SER A 178 -29.89 11.03 11.90
CA SER A 178 -31.30 11.38 11.78
C SER A 178 -31.59 12.84 12.14
N ALA A 179 -30.55 13.68 12.25
CA ALA A 179 -30.74 15.11 12.45
C ALA A 179 -31.30 15.80 11.19
N SER A 180 -32.19 16.76 11.43
CA SER A 180 -32.69 17.77 10.48
C SER A 180 -31.70 18.93 10.33
N ALA A 181 -31.77 19.70 9.24
CA ALA A 181 -30.93 20.89 9.03
C ALA A 181 -30.99 21.93 10.17
N PRO A 182 -32.16 22.35 10.69
CA PRO A 182 -32.22 23.35 11.77
C PRO A 182 -31.55 22.86 13.06
N SER A 183 -31.77 21.58 13.42
CA SER A 183 -31.16 20.96 14.61
C SER A 183 -29.65 20.77 14.47
N LEU A 184 -29.15 20.53 13.25
CA LEU A 184 -27.72 20.44 12.98
C LEU A 184 -27.05 21.82 12.98
N SER A 185 -27.70 22.84 12.38
CA SER A 185 -27.26 24.25 12.37
C SER A 185 -27.03 24.77 13.79
N ARG A 186 -28.05 24.63 14.67
CA ARG A 186 -27.94 25.02 16.08
C ARG A 186 -26.84 24.29 16.84
N LEU A 187 -26.65 22.98 16.59
CA LEU A 187 -25.59 22.21 17.23
C LEU A 187 -24.20 22.66 16.77
N LEU A 188 -24.00 22.95 15.49
CA LEU A 188 -22.73 23.49 14.97
C LEU A 188 -22.44 24.87 15.57
N ARG A 189 -23.44 25.76 15.63
CA ARG A 189 -23.37 27.07 16.31
C ARG A 189 -22.89 26.96 17.75
N ALA A 190 -23.45 26.01 18.51
CA ALA A 190 -23.08 25.78 19.91
C ALA A 190 -21.62 25.33 20.08
N PHE A 191 -20.98 24.75 19.05
CA PHE A 191 -19.56 24.40 19.08
C PHE A 191 -18.63 25.56 18.70
N LEU A 192 -19.05 26.52 17.87
CA LEU A 192 -18.15 27.58 17.35
C LEU A 192 -17.35 28.31 18.45
N PRO A 193 -17.94 28.79 19.58
CA PRO A 193 -17.19 29.50 20.62
C PRO A 193 -16.15 28.65 21.37
N SER A 194 -16.14 27.33 21.16
CA SER A 194 -15.23 26.38 21.81
C SER A 194 -14.72 25.32 20.84
N LEU A 195 -14.65 25.65 19.56
CA LEU A 195 -14.32 24.72 18.47
C LEU A 195 -12.99 24.01 18.71
N ARG A 196 -11.99 24.75 19.20
CA ARG A 196 -10.66 24.24 19.56
C ARG A 196 -10.71 23.20 20.68
N LEU A 197 -11.60 23.36 21.68
CA LEU A 197 -11.77 22.39 22.77
C LEU A 197 -12.51 21.13 22.27
N ALA A 198 -13.54 21.30 21.44
CA ALA A 198 -14.27 20.18 20.85
C ALA A 198 -13.39 19.36 19.89
N ALA A 199 -12.73 20.00 18.92
CA ALA A 199 -11.95 19.33 17.89
C ALA A 199 -10.69 18.64 18.41
N CYS A 200 -10.00 19.20 19.41
CA CYS A 200 -8.81 18.58 20.00
C CYS A 200 -9.14 17.52 21.06
N HIS A 201 -10.42 17.21 21.30
CA HIS A 201 -10.85 16.16 22.23
C HIS A 201 -11.25 14.88 21.48
N PRO A 202 -10.85 13.67 21.94
CA PRO A 202 -11.16 12.41 21.26
C PRO A 202 -12.66 12.20 21.00
N CYS A 203 -13.52 12.58 21.93
CA CYS A 203 -14.97 12.44 21.78
C CYS A 203 -15.56 13.57 20.91
N GLY A 204 -15.09 14.81 21.09
CA GLY A 204 -15.63 15.99 20.40
C GLY A 204 -15.29 16.03 18.92
N ALA A 205 -14.08 15.59 18.54
CA ALA A 205 -13.66 15.42 17.16
C ALA A 205 -14.65 14.53 16.39
N HIS A 206 -15.05 13.39 16.96
CA HIS A 206 -16.01 12.48 16.31
C HIS A 206 -17.43 13.07 16.19
N ILE A 207 -17.84 13.99 17.08
CA ILE A 207 -19.11 14.72 16.92
C ILE A 207 -19.02 15.68 15.74
N LEU A 208 -17.94 16.48 15.69
CA LEU A 208 -17.71 17.42 14.61
C LEU A 208 -17.58 16.71 13.26
N GLU A 209 -16.85 15.59 13.21
CA GLU A 209 -16.82 14.73 12.02
C GLU A 209 -18.24 14.32 11.61
N ALA A 210 -18.99 13.64 12.48
CA ALA A 210 -20.32 13.13 12.16
C ALA A 210 -21.30 14.25 11.74
N ALA A 211 -21.23 15.42 12.37
CA ALA A 211 -22.04 16.59 12.04
C ALA A 211 -21.71 17.12 10.63
N LEU A 212 -20.42 17.36 10.35
CA LEU A 212 -19.94 17.78 9.03
C LEU A 212 -20.25 16.74 7.94
N LEU A 213 -20.26 15.45 8.27
CA LEU A 213 -20.60 14.38 7.32
C LEU A 213 -22.09 14.34 6.97
N ARG A 214 -22.97 14.83 7.84
CA ARG A 214 -24.43 14.92 7.61
C ARG A 214 -24.82 16.20 6.87
N ALA A 215 -24.13 17.31 7.12
CA ALA A 215 -24.44 18.62 6.56
C ALA A 215 -24.65 18.66 5.01
N PRO A 216 -23.74 18.17 4.15
CA PRO A 216 -23.91 18.25 2.70
C PRO A 216 -25.10 17.42 2.18
N VAL A 217 -25.51 16.37 2.90
CA VAL A 217 -26.71 15.60 2.54
C VAL A 217 -27.96 16.46 2.73
N LEU A 218 -28.07 17.13 3.87
CA LEU A 218 -29.20 18.01 4.18
C LEU A 218 -29.27 19.25 3.26
N ILE A 219 -28.11 19.82 2.91
CA ILE A 219 -28.02 20.95 1.98
C ILE A 219 -28.46 20.52 0.58
N SER A 220 -27.96 19.38 0.08
CA SER A 220 -28.34 18.85 -1.26
C SER A 220 -29.78 18.35 -1.35
N GLU A 221 -30.38 17.91 -0.24
CA GLU A 221 -31.80 17.54 -0.14
C GLU A 221 -32.74 18.77 -0.18
N GLY A 222 -32.22 20.00 -0.13
CA GLY A 222 -33.02 21.23 -0.13
C GLY A 222 -33.86 21.39 1.14
N ALA A 223 -33.33 20.94 2.29
CA ALA A 223 -34.03 20.98 3.57
C ALA A 223 -34.33 22.41 4.06
N GLU A 224 -35.30 22.54 4.96
CA GLU A 224 -35.55 23.79 5.70
C GLU A 224 -34.27 24.25 6.40
N ASP A 225 -33.98 25.56 6.34
CA ASP A 225 -32.77 26.20 6.87
C ASP A 225 -31.43 25.64 6.30
N ALA A 226 -31.44 25.08 5.08
CA ALA A 226 -30.22 24.63 4.40
C ALA A 226 -29.17 25.74 4.19
N GLU A 227 -29.60 26.97 3.87
CA GLU A 227 -28.71 28.13 3.73
C GLU A 227 -28.03 28.48 5.07
N GLU A 228 -28.79 28.49 6.18
CA GLU A 228 -28.23 28.74 7.51
C GLU A 228 -27.24 27.63 7.91
N LEU A 229 -27.55 26.38 7.61
CA LEU A 229 -26.63 25.25 7.83
C LEU A 229 -25.34 25.37 7.00
N GLU A 230 -25.44 25.84 5.75
CA GLU A 230 -24.28 26.11 4.88
C GLU A 230 -23.36 27.17 5.51
N ASP A 231 -23.93 28.29 5.96
CA ASP A 231 -23.19 29.37 6.63
C ASP A 231 -22.43 28.87 7.87
N HIS A 232 -23.06 28.05 8.72
CA HIS A 232 -22.40 27.51 9.92
C HIS A 232 -21.27 26.53 9.60
N VAL A 233 -21.34 25.79 8.49
CA VAL A 233 -20.23 24.97 8.01
C VAL A 233 -19.09 25.85 7.49
N LEU A 234 -19.40 26.94 6.78
CA LEU A 234 -18.41 27.91 6.29
C LEU A 234 -17.72 28.65 7.44
N GLU A 235 -18.44 29.08 8.48
CA GLU A 235 -17.87 29.69 9.68
C GLU A 235 -16.91 28.74 10.41
N LEU A 236 -17.33 27.48 10.62
CA LEU A 236 -16.49 26.46 11.24
C LEU A 236 -15.23 26.17 10.41
N ALA A 237 -15.38 26.09 9.09
CA ALA A 237 -14.28 25.87 8.16
C ALA A 237 -13.27 27.04 8.18
N ARG A 238 -13.73 28.29 8.18
CA ARG A 238 -12.87 29.49 8.32
C ARG A 238 -12.12 29.50 9.65
N ALA A 239 -12.80 29.22 10.77
CA ALA A 239 -12.14 29.14 12.08
C ALA A 239 -11.06 28.04 12.14
N VAL A 240 -11.26 26.91 11.45
CA VAL A 240 -10.23 25.87 11.30
C VAL A 240 -9.09 26.30 10.37
N GLN A 241 -9.37 27.12 9.36
CA GLN A 241 -8.38 27.64 8.41
C GLN A 241 -7.44 28.67 9.05
N GLU A 242 -8.00 29.62 9.82
CA GLU A 242 -7.24 30.67 10.52
C GLU A 242 -6.24 30.09 11.55
N GLU A 243 -6.64 29.02 12.24
CA GLU A 243 -5.79 28.28 13.19
C GLU A 243 -5.29 26.93 12.63
N LEU A 244 -5.12 26.79 11.31
CA LEU A 244 -4.80 25.52 10.64
C LEU A 244 -3.64 24.73 11.31
N PRO A 245 -2.52 25.33 11.76
CA PRO A 245 -1.48 24.60 12.48
C PRO A 245 -1.95 23.99 13.80
N THR A 246 -2.83 24.65 14.57
CA THR A 246 -3.42 24.11 15.80
C THR A 246 -4.18 22.82 15.50
N PHE A 247 -5.11 22.87 14.53
CA PHE A 247 -6.00 21.74 14.25
C PHE A 247 -5.28 20.61 13.49
N ALA A 248 -4.42 20.93 12.52
CA ALA A 248 -3.78 19.91 11.68
C ALA A 248 -2.56 19.21 12.34
N LEU A 249 -1.93 19.81 13.36
CA LEU A 249 -0.85 19.17 14.12
C LEU A 249 -1.33 18.30 15.28
N ASP A 250 -2.60 18.43 15.68
CA ASP A 250 -3.20 17.67 16.78
C ASP A 250 -3.71 16.28 16.34
N THR A 251 -3.70 15.33 17.27
CA THR A 251 -4.03 13.92 17.00
C THR A 251 -5.52 13.65 16.79
N HIS A 252 -6.40 14.56 17.20
CA HIS A 252 -7.86 14.45 17.07
C HIS A 252 -8.39 15.47 16.06
N ALA A 253 -8.00 16.74 16.18
CA ALA A 253 -8.47 17.79 15.28
C ALA A 253 -8.03 17.59 13.82
N SER A 254 -6.92 16.89 13.57
CA SER A 254 -6.52 16.53 12.20
C SER A 254 -7.54 15.62 11.48
N PHE A 255 -8.41 14.91 12.22
CA PHE A 255 -9.55 14.22 11.62
C PHE A 255 -10.64 15.21 11.17
N VAL A 256 -10.93 16.23 11.98
CA VAL A 256 -11.88 17.30 11.63
C VAL A 256 -11.38 18.07 10.40
N VAL A 257 -10.09 18.44 10.31
CA VAL A 257 -9.49 19.09 9.12
C VAL A 257 -9.66 18.22 7.86
N ARG A 258 -9.33 16.92 7.95
CA ARG A 258 -9.50 15.98 6.82
C ARG A 258 -10.97 15.80 6.42
N THR A 259 -11.87 15.84 7.39
CA THR A 259 -13.30 15.75 7.15
C THR A 259 -13.84 17.02 6.50
N LEU A 260 -13.43 18.21 6.95
CA LEU A 260 -13.77 19.50 6.34
C LEU A 260 -13.36 19.56 4.87
N LEU A 261 -12.11 19.21 4.55
CA LEU A 261 -11.64 19.20 3.16
C LEU A 261 -12.50 18.30 2.25
N GLN A 262 -12.87 17.11 2.74
CA GLN A 262 -13.75 16.18 2.03
C GLN A 262 -15.18 16.72 1.85
N VAL A 263 -15.69 17.44 2.84
CA VAL A 263 -17.03 18.05 2.82
C VAL A 263 -17.07 19.27 1.90
N LEU A 264 -16.10 20.19 2.02
CA LEU A 264 -15.99 21.36 1.14
C LEU A 264 -15.78 20.97 -0.32
N GLY A 265 -15.03 19.90 -0.57
CA GLY A 265 -14.77 19.42 -1.93
C GLY A 265 -15.77 18.42 -2.49
N GLY A 266 -16.77 17.93 -1.75
CA GLY A 266 -17.67 16.91 -2.30
C GLY A 266 -16.96 15.60 -2.68
N VAL A 267 -15.90 15.21 -1.96
CA VAL A 267 -15.09 14.00 -2.25
C VAL A 267 -14.84 13.20 -0.99
N ARG A 268 -15.16 11.90 -0.99
CA ARG A 268 -14.76 10.97 0.08
C ARG A 268 -13.47 10.25 -0.26
N VAL A 269 -12.41 10.63 0.44
CA VAL A 269 -11.11 9.98 0.36
C VAL A 269 -11.12 8.77 1.30
N ARG A 270 -10.66 7.62 0.82
CA ARG A 270 -10.56 6.41 1.66
C ARG A 270 -9.51 6.64 2.74
N SER A 271 -9.91 6.55 4.00
CA SER A 271 -9.01 6.63 5.16
C SER A 271 -8.45 5.25 5.49
N ASP A 272 -7.15 5.16 5.84
CA ASP A 272 -6.44 3.93 6.23
C ASP A 272 -6.98 3.27 7.51
N GLY A 273 -7.97 3.87 8.18
CA GLY A 273 -8.77 3.27 9.23
C GLY A 273 -10.25 3.35 8.88
N GLY A 274 -10.85 2.23 8.48
CA GLY A 274 -12.24 2.19 8.03
C GLY A 274 -13.25 2.56 9.11
N ARG A 275 -13.82 3.76 9.00
CA ARG A 275 -15.13 4.13 9.57
C ARG A 275 -15.94 4.79 8.46
N GLY A 276 -16.85 4.02 7.86
CA GLY A 276 -17.85 4.58 6.94
C GLY A 276 -18.88 5.41 7.70
N LEU A 277 -19.77 6.10 6.97
CA LEU A 277 -20.86 6.86 7.59
C LEU A 277 -21.70 5.96 8.52
N PRO A 278 -21.84 6.29 9.81
CA PRO A 278 -22.96 5.78 10.60
C PRO A 278 -24.24 6.38 10.01
N GLY A 279 -25.16 5.53 9.53
CA GLY A 279 -26.36 5.96 8.81
C GLY A 279 -26.83 5.01 7.71
N SER A 280 -25.99 4.05 7.28
CA SER A 280 -26.38 3.01 6.32
C SER A 280 -26.05 1.60 6.83
N GLU A 281 -26.51 1.29 8.04
CA GLU A 281 -26.50 -0.08 8.60
C GLU A 281 -27.82 -0.83 8.35
N SER A 282 -28.52 -0.55 7.24
CA SER A 282 -29.59 -1.40 6.73
C SER A 282 -29.01 -2.63 6.00
N SER A 283 -28.58 -3.64 6.78
CA SER A 283 -28.32 -5.03 6.34
C SER A 283 -27.66 -5.21 4.96
N PHE A 284 -26.56 -4.49 4.68
CA PHE A 284 -25.85 -4.64 3.42
C PHE A 284 -25.12 -5.99 3.34
N SER A 285 -25.42 -6.76 2.29
CA SER A 285 -24.78 -8.06 2.07
C SER A 285 -23.26 -7.92 1.90
N ARG A 286 -22.49 -8.88 2.44
CA ARG A 286 -21.02 -8.93 2.33
C ARG A 286 -20.50 -8.78 0.89
N ALA A 287 -21.29 -9.17 -0.11
CA ALA A 287 -20.94 -9.01 -1.52
C ALA A 287 -20.94 -7.53 -1.98
N LYS A 288 -21.85 -6.70 -1.47
CA LYS A 288 -21.82 -5.24 -1.71
C LYS A 288 -20.69 -4.58 -0.90
N LYS A 289 -20.42 -5.03 0.33
CA LYS A 289 -19.31 -4.52 1.15
C LYS A 289 -17.95 -4.76 0.48
N ALA A 290 -17.70 -5.97 -0.04
CA ALA A 290 -16.49 -6.27 -0.81
C ALA A 290 -16.39 -5.49 -2.15
N LYS A 291 -17.53 -5.12 -2.76
CA LYS A 291 -17.54 -4.28 -3.98
C LYS A 291 -17.26 -2.80 -3.66
N LEU A 292 -17.79 -2.29 -2.54
CA LEU A 292 -17.48 -0.95 -2.01
C LEU A 292 -16.03 -0.85 -1.51
N GLU A 293 -15.49 -1.94 -0.96
CA GLU A 293 -14.06 -2.06 -0.63
C GLU A 293 -13.15 -2.05 -1.87
N SER A 294 -13.70 -2.23 -3.08
CA SER A 294 -12.96 -2.23 -4.36
C SER A 294 -13.01 -0.91 -5.13
N ASP A 295 -13.87 0.05 -4.76
CA ASP A 295 -14.04 1.30 -5.52
C ASP A 295 -13.15 2.45 -5.03
N GLY A 296 -12.87 3.41 -5.91
CA GLY A 296 -12.03 4.58 -5.60
C GLY A 296 -12.69 5.58 -4.63
N PRO A 297 -12.11 6.79 -4.48
CA PRO A 297 -12.79 7.90 -3.83
C PRO A 297 -14.13 8.22 -4.51
N SER A 298 -15.18 8.44 -3.73
CA SER A 298 -16.53 8.71 -4.23
C SER A 298 -16.86 10.20 -4.16
N GLU A 299 -17.57 10.71 -5.16
CA GLU A 299 -17.94 12.13 -5.24
C GLU A 299 -19.41 12.36 -4.87
N PHE A 300 -19.73 13.56 -4.39
CA PHE A 300 -21.08 14.05 -4.11
C PHE A 300 -21.17 15.55 -4.42
N GLU A 301 -22.39 16.06 -4.57
CA GLU A 301 -22.65 17.47 -4.89
C GLU A 301 -22.52 18.36 -3.66
N VAL A 302 -22.01 19.57 -3.86
CA VAL A 302 -21.75 20.59 -2.82
C VAL A 302 -21.93 22.00 -3.39
N PRO A 303 -22.29 23.00 -2.56
CA PRO A 303 -22.39 24.40 -2.98
C PRO A 303 -21.11 24.97 -3.60
N GLU A 304 -21.24 26.03 -4.41
CA GLU A 304 -20.08 26.74 -4.99
C GLU A 304 -19.26 27.48 -3.91
N THR A 305 -19.92 27.95 -2.85
CA THR A 305 -19.30 28.60 -1.68
C THR A 305 -18.28 27.68 -0.99
N PHE A 306 -18.61 26.40 -0.84
CA PHE A 306 -17.75 25.36 -0.28
C PHE A 306 -16.49 25.16 -1.14
N GLN A 307 -16.65 25.18 -2.47
CA GLN A 307 -15.52 25.07 -3.41
C GLN A 307 -14.65 26.33 -3.41
N SER A 308 -15.24 27.52 -3.27
CA SER A 308 -14.48 28.77 -3.07
C SER A 308 -13.58 28.68 -1.84
N LEU A 309 -14.14 28.30 -0.69
CA LEU A 309 -13.39 28.18 0.56
C LEU A 309 -12.31 27.07 0.50
N LEU A 310 -12.57 25.96 -0.20
CA LEU A 310 -11.55 24.94 -0.49
C LEU A 310 -10.35 25.52 -1.26
N GLY A 311 -10.59 26.45 -2.19
CA GLY A 311 -9.54 27.18 -2.91
C GLY A 311 -8.69 28.05 -1.97
N GLU A 312 -9.30 28.66 -0.95
CA GLU A 312 -8.59 29.47 0.06
C GLU A 312 -7.71 28.59 0.97
N PHE A 313 -8.15 27.37 1.32
CA PHE A 313 -7.34 26.42 2.09
C PHE A 313 -5.99 26.09 1.45
N LYS A 314 -5.87 26.16 0.11
CA LYS A 314 -4.58 26.00 -0.60
C LYS A 314 -3.54 27.02 -0.13
N GLY A 315 -3.95 28.28 0.05
CA GLY A 315 -3.07 29.34 0.54
C GLY A 315 -2.54 29.04 1.95
N SER A 316 -3.44 28.68 2.87
CA SER A 316 -3.09 28.27 4.24
C SER A 316 -2.15 27.05 4.28
N PHE A 317 -2.32 26.09 3.36
CA PHE A 317 -1.38 24.97 3.20
C PHE A 317 -0.02 25.40 2.64
N GLN A 318 0.04 26.37 1.72
CA GLN A 318 1.29 26.91 1.18
C GLN A 318 2.09 27.71 2.22
N GLU A 319 1.43 28.49 3.08
CA GLU A 319 2.09 29.23 4.16
C GLU A 319 2.69 28.31 5.23
N HIS A 320 2.03 27.20 5.52
CA HIS A 320 2.42 26.28 6.60
C HIS A 320 3.29 25.08 6.15
N ILE A 321 3.87 25.12 4.94
CA ILE A 321 4.83 24.09 4.46
C ILE A 321 5.95 23.77 5.48
N PRO A 322 6.56 24.75 6.17
CA PRO A 322 7.55 24.45 7.21
C PRO A 322 7.04 23.60 8.37
N SER A 323 5.78 23.74 8.74
CA SER A 323 5.20 23.14 9.95
C SER A 323 4.94 21.65 9.81
N PHE A 324 4.87 21.13 8.58
CA PHE A 324 4.23 19.84 8.32
C PHE A 324 5.12 18.71 7.83
N ILE A 325 6.27 19.02 7.20
CA ILE A 325 7.08 18.05 6.43
C ILE A 325 7.39 16.78 7.24
N THR A 326 7.60 16.93 8.55
CA THR A 326 7.92 15.83 9.48
C THR A 326 6.77 15.45 10.41
N ASN A 327 5.65 16.18 10.44
CA ASN A 327 4.50 15.88 11.31
C ASN A 327 3.52 14.91 10.62
N LYS A 328 3.32 13.74 11.24
CA LYS A 328 2.48 12.67 10.69
C LYS A 328 0.99 13.04 10.53
N TYR A 329 0.43 13.89 11.39
CA TYR A 329 -0.99 14.26 11.34
C TYR A 329 -1.25 15.25 10.22
N PHE A 330 -0.42 16.29 10.13
CA PHE A 330 -0.52 17.28 9.06
C PHE A 330 -0.21 16.66 7.69
N SER A 331 0.76 15.74 7.60
CA SER A 331 1.02 14.92 6.40
C SER A 331 -0.24 14.22 5.88
N LEU A 332 -1.12 13.72 6.77
CA LEU A 332 -2.41 13.13 6.38
C LEU A 332 -3.42 14.19 5.91
N CYS A 333 -3.46 15.37 6.54
CA CYS A 333 -4.29 16.50 6.09
C CYS A 333 -3.94 16.91 4.66
N LEU A 334 -2.65 17.01 4.32
CA LEU A 334 -2.20 17.32 2.96
C LEU A 334 -2.50 16.24 1.95
N GLN A 335 -2.35 14.97 2.33
CA GLN A 335 -2.68 13.86 1.43
C GLN A 335 -4.17 13.89 1.04
N VAL A 336 -5.05 14.29 1.97
CA VAL A 336 -6.46 14.55 1.68
C VAL A 336 -6.64 15.84 0.86
N ALA A 337 -6.00 16.94 1.24
CA ALA A 337 -6.10 18.22 0.51
C ALA A 337 -5.72 18.06 -0.97
N LEU A 338 -4.58 17.40 -1.26
CA LEU A 338 -4.14 17.10 -2.61
C LEU A 338 -5.13 16.21 -3.37
N GLU A 339 -5.67 15.17 -2.74
CA GLU A 339 -6.63 14.23 -3.37
C GLU A 339 -7.98 14.90 -3.70
N VAL A 340 -8.42 15.85 -2.86
CA VAL A 340 -9.65 16.63 -3.05
C VAL A 340 -9.43 17.73 -4.10
N LEU A 341 -8.38 18.55 -3.95
CA LEU A 341 -8.01 19.59 -4.91
C LEU A 341 -7.77 18.99 -6.30
N HIS A 342 -7.13 17.81 -6.42
CA HIS A 342 -6.93 17.15 -7.71
C HIS A 342 -8.22 16.91 -8.50
N ARG A 343 -9.33 16.60 -7.80
CA ARG A 343 -10.63 16.34 -8.45
C ARG A 343 -11.41 17.61 -8.77
N LYS A 344 -11.45 18.57 -7.84
CA LYS A 344 -12.31 19.76 -7.98
C LYS A 344 -11.58 20.99 -8.50
N LEU A 345 -10.35 21.22 -8.04
CA LEU A 345 -9.53 22.40 -8.32
C LEU A 345 -8.13 22.00 -8.82
N PRO A 346 -8.02 21.31 -9.99
CA PRO A 346 -6.76 20.71 -10.44
C PRO A 346 -5.64 21.73 -10.71
N ALA A 347 -5.98 22.99 -11.02
CA ALA A 347 -5.02 24.08 -11.12
C ALA A 347 -4.37 24.40 -9.77
N ASP A 348 -5.19 24.55 -8.72
CA ASP A 348 -4.73 24.80 -7.35
C ASP A 348 -3.96 23.62 -6.77
N CYS A 349 -4.38 22.38 -7.08
CA CYS A 349 -3.63 21.17 -6.75
C CYS A 349 -2.23 21.19 -7.39
N SER A 350 -2.14 21.54 -8.67
CA SER A 350 -0.86 21.66 -9.38
C SER A 350 0.02 22.74 -8.74
N GLU A 351 -0.54 23.91 -8.42
CA GLU A 351 0.19 24.99 -7.76
C GLU A 351 0.73 24.57 -6.39
N LEU A 352 -0.11 23.95 -5.54
CA LEU A 352 0.29 23.44 -4.24
C LEU A 352 1.43 22.41 -4.36
N CYS A 353 1.34 21.47 -5.30
CA CYS A 353 2.43 20.53 -5.62
C CYS A 353 3.74 21.24 -5.98
N HIS A 354 3.69 22.30 -6.80
CA HIS A 354 4.87 23.08 -7.18
C HIS A 354 5.46 23.84 -5.97
N SER A 355 4.62 24.47 -5.13
CA SER A 355 5.08 25.14 -3.90
C SER A 355 5.75 24.17 -2.93
N MET A 356 5.20 22.96 -2.78
CA MET A 356 5.77 21.90 -1.92
C MET A 356 7.11 21.40 -2.47
N ILE A 357 7.21 21.06 -3.76
CA ILE A 357 8.46 20.64 -4.39
C ILE A 357 9.52 21.74 -4.32
N GLY A 358 9.14 23.01 -4.56
CA GLY A 358 10.03 24.17 -4.49
C GLY A 358 10.55 24.42 -3.08
N TYR A 359 9.67 24.39 -2.08
CA TYR A 359 10.05 24.51 -0.67
C TYR A 359 11.03 23.41 -0.26
N LEU A 360 10.69 22.14 -0.52
CA LEU A 360 11.55 21.00 -0.19
C LEU A 360 12.90 21.10 -0.90
N SER A 361 12.91 21.53 -2.17
CA SER A 361 14.14 21.74 -2.93
C SER A 361 15.03 22.83 -2.34
N SER A 362 14.47 23.88 -1.74
CA SER A 362 15.24 24.96 -1.09
C SER A 362 15.90 24.55 0.23
N ARG A 363 15.41 23.48 0.88
CA ARG A 363 15.89 23.02 2.19
C ARG A 363 17.16 22.16 2.16
N ASN A 364 17.61 21.70 0.99
CA ASN A 364 18.79 20.82 0.88
C ASN A 364 19.63 21.16 -0.37
N VAL A 365 20.46 22.19 -0.27
CA VAL A 365 21.30 22.66 -1.39
C VAL A 365 22.63 21.89 -1.44
N SER A 366 22.56 20.60 -1.77
CA SER A 366 23.73 19.73 -1.95
C SER A 366 24.21 19.72 -3.41
N PRO A 367 25.42 20.23 -3.74
CA PRO A 367 25.89 20.28 -5.13
C PRO A 367 25.98 18.90 -5.79
N GLY A 368 25.39 18.75 -6.98
CA GLY A 368 25.43 17.51 -7.75
C GLY A 368 24.54 16.36 -7.23
N GLN A 369 23.78 16.58 -6.16
CA GLN A 369 22.77 15.63 -5.68
C GLN A 369 21.38 16.25 -5.74
N SER A 370 20.34 15.43 -5.92
CA SER A 370 18.97 15.92 -5.89
C SER A 370 18.61 16.38 -4.47
N PRO A 371 18.04 17.59 -4.30
CA PRO A 371 17.71 18.12 -2.98
C PRO A 371 16.64 17.26 -2.27
N LEU A 372 15.79 16.57 -3.04
CA LEU A 372 14.71 15.74 -2.51
C LEU A 372 15.16 14.36 -2.01
N LEU A 373 16.41 13.92 -2.22
CA LEU A 373 16.84 12.57 -1.86
C LEU A 373 16.74 12.25 -0.36
N VAL A 374 16.86 13.25 0.51
CA VAL A 374 16.64 13.09 1.96
C VAL A 374 15.16 12.93 2.27
N PHE A 375 14.30 13.74 1.64
CA PHE A 375 12.85 13.75 1.87
C PHE A 375 12.14 12.52 1.28
N LEU A 376 12.62 12.00 0.15
CA LEU A 376 12.20 10.69 -0.39
C LEU A 376 12.53 9.52 0.57
N LYS A 377 13.50 9.70 1.47
CA LYS A 377 13.92 8.68 2.45
C LYS A 377 13.27 8.88 3.82
N ASP A 378 12.65 10.03 4.08
CA ASP A 378 11.95 10.32 5.33
C ASP A 378 10.57 9.63 5.39
N ALA A 379 10.24 9.04 6.55
CA ALA A 379 9.04 8.22 6.71
C ALA A 379 7.71 9.01 6.66
N THR A 380 7.74 10.32 6.90
CA THR A 380 6.55 11.19 6.88
C THR A 380 6.42 11.94 5.57
N CYS A 381 7.51 12.55 5.10
CA CYS A 381 7.53 13.38 3.89
C CYS A 381 7.37 12.55 2.61
N SER A 382 7.95 11.34 2.56
CA SER A 382 7.77 10.41 1.43
C SER A 382 6.29 10.15 1.14
N ARG A 383 5.43 10.00 2.16
CA ARG A 383 3.98 9.78 1.97
C ARG A 383 3.25 10.99 1.37
N VAL A 384 3.77 12.19 1.60
CA VAL A 384 3.26 13.39 0.93
C VAL A 384 3.74 13.43 -0.52
N LEU A 385 5.01 13.11 -0.77
CA LEU A 385 5.58 13.01 -2.12
C LEU A 385 4.91 11.89 -2.96
N ASP A 386 4.56 10.77 -2.34
CA ASP A 386 3.76 9.68 -2.92
C ASP A 386 2.46 10.23 -3.53
N LYS A 387 1.72 11.04 -2.75
CA LYS A 387 0.47 11.66 -3.20
C LYS A 387 0.72 12.75 -4.24
N VAL A 388 1.75 13.58 -4.08
CA VAL A 388 2.16 14.58 -5.09
C VAL A 388 2.41 13.92 -6.45
N LEU A 389 3.06 12.75 -6.50
CA LEU A 389 3.25 12.00 -7.74
C LEU A 389 1.93 11.42 -8.27
N GLU A 390 1.06 10.91 -7.41
CA GLU A 390 -0.24 10.35 -7.80
C GLU A 390 -1.16 11.38 -8.47
N VAL A 391 -1.16 12.63 -7.99
CA VAL A 391 -2.00 13.73 -8.52
C VAL A 391 -1.30 14.57 -9.62
N SER A 392 -0.04 14.31 -9.92
CA SER A 392 0.76 15.09 -10.89
C SER A 392 0.45 14.74 -12.34
N ASP A 393 0.48 15.75 -13.21
CA ASP A 393 0.36 15.54 -14.66
C ASP A 393 1.61 14.86 -15.27
N ARG A 394 1.47 14.41 -16.52
CA ARG A 394 2.56 13.71 -17.23
C ARG A 394 3.82 14.56 -17.45
N LYS A 395 3.71 15.89 -17.46
CA LYS A 395 4.85 16.82 -17.62
C LYS A 395 5.57 17.02 -16.29
N ALA A 396 4.81 17.25 -15.21
CA ALA A 396 5.30 17.35 -13.84
C ALA A 396 6.03 16.08 -13.42
N LEU A 397 5.44 14.90 -13.64
CA LEU A 397 6.08 13.59 -13.39
C LEU A 397 7.41 13.41 -14.13
N LEU A 398 7.46 13.79 -15.41
CA LEU A 398 8.69 13.71 -16.20
C LEU A 398 9.75 14.73 -15.74
N SER A 399 9.32 15.91 -15.28
CA SER A 399 10.20 16.93 -14.69
C SER A 399 10.79 16.42 -13.37
N PHE A 400 9.94 15.92 -12.47
CA PHE A 400 10.31 15.35 -11.19
C PHE A 400 11.31 14.20 -11.34
N TYR A 401 11.04 13.23 -12.22
CA TYR A 401 11.96 12.14 -12.51
C TYR A 401 13.34 12.67 -12.96
N LYS A 402 13.37 13.58 -13.95
CA LYS A 402 14.62 14.14 -14.48
C LYS A 402 15.43 14.91 -13.43
N ALA A 403 14.76 15.70 -12.59
CA ALA A 403 15.39 16.56 -11.60
C ALA A 403 15.81 15.81 -10.34
N HIS A 404 15.05 14.78 -9.94
CA HIS A 404 15.15 14.23 -8.59
C HIS A 404 15.46 12.74 -8.46
N MET A 405 15.22 11.93 -9.50
CA MET A 405 15.28 10.46 -9.39
C MET A 405 16.14 9.77 -10.45
N LYS A 406 16.35 10.38 -11.63
CA LYS A 406 17.19 9.83 -12.69
C LYS A 406 18.63 9.63 -12.20
N GLY A 407 19.19 8.45 -12.45
CA GLY A 407 20.53 8.06 -12.00
C GLY A 407 20.61 7.74 -10.51
N GLN A 408 19.47 7.55 -9.84
CA GLN A 408 19.35 7.19 -8.43
C GLN A 408 18.33 6.06 -8.20
N LEU A 409 17.71 5.50 -9.26
CA LEU A 409 16.58 4.60 -9.08
C LEU A 409 16.93 3.33 -8.30
N HIS A 410 18.11 2.72 -8.52
CA HIS A 410 18.56 1.58 -7.70
C HIS A 410 18.70 1.94 -6.20
N VAL A 411 19.24 3.13 -5.89
CA VAL A 411 19.43 3.61 -4.50
C VAL A 411 18.09 3.84 -3.81
N LEU A 412 17.09 4.35 -4.55
CA LEU A 412 15.73 4.53 -4.06
C LEU A 412 15.00 3.18 -3.94
N ALA A 413 15.20 2.28 -4.91
CA ALA A 413 14.61 0.96 -4.95
C ALA A 413 15.09 0.05 -3.80
N ALA A 414 16.37 0.12 -3.41
CA ALA A 414 16.92 -0.61 -2.27
C ALA A 414 16.58 0.02 -0.90
N HIS A 415 15.92 1.19 -0.86
CA HIS A 415 15.66 1.91 0.40
C HIS A 415 14.26 1.61 0.96
N LYS A 416 14.19 1.23 2.25
CA LYS A 416 12.96 0.80 2.96
C LYS A 416 11.78 1.78 2.93
N VAL A 417 12.05 3.06 2.65
CA VAL A 417 11.05 4.14 2.51
C VAL A 417 10.86 4.55 1.05
N ALA A 418 11.87 5.14 0.41
CA ALA A 418 11.81 5.64 -0.97
C ALA A 418 11.34 4.64 -2.05
N ASN A 419 11.42 3.32 -1.80
CA ASN A 419 10.85 2.34 -2.73
C ASN A 419 9.33 2.55 -2.96
N TYR A 420 8.58 3.03 -1.94
CA TYR A 420 7.15 3.31 -2.08
C TYR A 420 6.90 4.49 -3.04
N THR A 421 7.67 5.57 -2.92
CA THR A 421 7.57 6.72 -3.84
C THR A 421 7.96 6.35 -5.27
N LEU A 422 8.90 5.42 -5.44
CA LEU A 422 9.23 4.85 -6.74
C LEU A 422 8.10 3.97 -7.30
N GLN A 423 7.40 3.16 -6.47
CA GLN A 423 6.19 2.45 -6.89
C GLN A 423 5.11 3.42 -7.41
N ARG A 424 4.89 4.55 -6.72
CA ARG A 424 3.94 5.59 -7.13
C ARG A 424 4.34 6.25 -8.45
N LEU A 425 5.62 6.58 -8.63
CA LEU A 425 6.15 7.06 -9.90
C LEU A 425 5.84 6.07 -11.05
N ILE A 426 6.09 4.78 -10.84
CA ILE A 426 5.87 3.73 -11.85
C ILE A 426 4.39 3.60 -12.21
N GLN A 427 3.49 3.62 -11.23
CA GLN A 427 2.03 3.52 -11.42
C GLN A 427 1.43 4.72 -12.18
N ALA A 428 1.97 5.92 -11.91
CA ALA A 428 1.59 7.17 -12.55
C ALA A 428 2.32 7.43 -13.89
N ALA A 429 3.43 6.72 -14.17
CA ALA A 429 4.28 6.96 -15.32
C ALA A 429 3.51 6.86 -16.66
N SER A 430 3.84 7.74 -17.61
CA SER A 430 3.48 7.54 -19.01
C SER A 430 4.36 6.46 -19.65
N ARG A 431 3.90 5.83 -20.74
CA ARG A 431 4.71 4.87 -21.53
C ARG A 431 6.15 5.33 -21.82
N LYS A 432 6.36 6.62 -22.15
CA LYS A 432 7.69 7.20 -22.42
C LYS A 432 8.57 7.39 -21.17
N LEU A 433 7.97 7.44 -19.98
CA LEU A 433 8.67 7.50 -18.70
C LEU A 433 8.93 6.09 -18.16
N LEU A 434 7.97 5.17 -18.32
CA LEU A 434 8.11 3.77 -17.96
C LEU A 434 9.33 3.12 -18.62
N GLY A 435 9.54 3.32 -19.93
CA GLY A 435 10.73 2.80 -20.61
C GLY A 435 12.04 3.26 -19.97
N LYS A 436 12.16 4.54 -19.60
CA LYS A 436 13.35 5.09 -18.93
C LYS A 436 13.55 4.57 -17.51
N ILE A 437 12.45 4.30 -16.81
CA ILE A 437 12.50 3.68 -15.49
C ILE A 437 12.97 2.22 -15.63
N LEU A 438 12.52 1.50 -16.67
CA LEU A 438 12.92 0.11 -16.93
C LEU A 438 14.36 0.00 -17.43
N GLU A 439 14.81 0.90 -18.31
CA GLU A 439 16.21 1.05 -18.74
C GLU A 439 17.18 1.19 -17.56
N GLU A 440 16.77 1.94 -16.52
CA GLU A 440 17.59 2.19 -15.33
C GLU A 440 17.41 1.12 -14.24
N LEU A 441 16.20 0.61 -13.98
CA LEU A 441 15.95 -0.39 -12.92
C LEU A 441 16.14 -1.85 -13.35
N GLY A 442 15.98 -2.17 -14.62
CA GLY A 442 15.95 -3.53 -15.14
C GLY A 442 17.13 -4.40 -14.70
N PRO A 443 18.39 -3.91 -14.82
CA PRO A 443 19.57 -4.64 -14.34
C PRO A 443 19.60 -4.93 -12.83
N GLY A 444 18.73 -4.31 -12.03
CA GLY A 444 18.66 -4.43 -10.58
C GLY A 444 17.44 -5.19 -10.04
N VAL A 445 16.74 -5.95 -10.89
CA VAL A 445 15.51 -6.68 -10.49
C VAL A 445 15.81 -7.78 -9.46
N GLU A 446 16.95 -8.47 -9.58
CA GLU A 446 17.40 -9.48 -8.61
C GLU A 446 17.60 -8.84 -7.21
N GLU A 447 18.29 -7.71 -7.13
CA GLU A 447 18.50 -6.97 -5.88
C GLU A 447 17.19 -6.44 -5.27
N ILE A 448 16.21 -6.03 -6.09
CA ILE A 448 14.89 -5.60 -5.61
C ILE A 448 14.14 -6.78 -4.95
N LEU A 449 14.23 -7.98 -5.51
CA LEU A 449 13.70 -9.20 -4.89
C LEU A 449 14.46 -9.52 -3.59
N ALA A 450 15.79 -9.43 -3.58
CA ALA A 450 16.64 -9.66 -2.41
C ALA A 450 16.35 -8.70 -1.23
N CYS A 451 15.92 -7.47 -1.53
CA CYS A 451 15.47 -6.49 -0.54
C CYS A 451 14.03 -6.70 -0.05
N GLU A 452 13.32 -7.74 -0.50
CA GLU A 452 11.89 -7.98 -0.24
C GLU A 452 10.97 -6.83 -0.73
N HIS A 453 11.44 -5.94 -1.61
CA HIS A 453 10.70 -4.77 -2.11
C HIS A 453 9.79 -5.14 -3.30
N LEU A 454 9.07 -6.25 -3.17
CA LEU A 454 8.26 -6.89 -4.22
C LEU A 454 7.17 -5.98 -4.81
N GLY A 455 6.75 -4.95 -4.07
CA GLY A 455 5.85 -3.90 -4.52
C GLY A 455 6.32 -3.20 -5.80
N LEU A 456 7.63 -2.99 -5.96
CA LEU A 456 8.23 -2.41 -7.17
C LEU A 456 8.01 -3.29 -8.40
N ILE A 457 8.20 -4.60 -8.25
CA ILE A 457 8.01 -5.56 -9.34
C ILE A 457 6.53 -5.61 -9.76
N THR A 458 5.61 -5.65 -8.80
CA THR A 458 4.17 -5.56 -9.10
C THR A 458 3.79 -4.22 -9.74
N ALA A 459 4.42 -3.10 -9.34
CA ALA A 459 4.19 -1.81 -9.97
C ALA A 459 4.70 -1.79 -11.44
N LEU A 460 5.87 -2.35 -11.72
CA LEU A 460 6.43 -2.45 -13.07
C LEU A 460 5.54 -3.30 -13.98
N LEU A 461 5.13 -4.49 -13.53
CA LEU A 461 4.24 -5.37 -14.30
C LEU A 461 2.88 -4.72 -14.55
N GLY A 462 2.25 -4.14 -13.52
CA GLY A 462 0.99 -3.42 -13.64
C GLY A 462 1.06 -2.22 -14.60
N ALA A 463 2.18 -1.48 -14.60
CA ALA A 463 2.41 -0.39 -15.55
C ALA A 463 2.62 -0.89 -16.99
N CYS A 464 3.38 -1.98 -17.18
CA CYS A 464 3.55 -2.62 -18.49
C CYS A 464 2.24 -3.21 -19.04
N ARG A 465 1.38 -3.75 -18.18
CA ARG A 465 0.00 -4.13 -18.51
C ARG A 465 -0.82 -2.92 -18.95
N LYS A 466 -0.89 -1.88 -18.11
CA LYS A 466 -1.68 -0.65 -18.32
C LYS A 466 -1.36 0.06 -19.64
N HIS A 467 -0.09 0.09 -20.07
CA HIS A 467 0.33 0.76 -21.31
C HIS A 467 0.47 -0.16 -22.53
N GLY A 468 0.29 -1.47 -22.39
CA GLY A 468 0.51 -2.42 -23.49
C GLY A 468 1.94 -2.40 -24.05
N SER A 469 2.94 -2.14 -23.20
CA SER A 469 4.32 -1.83 -23.63
C SER A 469 5.35 -2.41 -22.66
N HIS A 470 6.55 -2.72 -23.16
CA HIS A 470 7.67 -3.30 -22.38
C HIS A 470 7.35 -4.64 -21.70
N GLN A 471 6.26 -5.31 -22.11
CA GLN A 471 5.75 -6.54 -21.49
C GLN A 471 6.71 -7.73 -21.63
N GLN A 472 7.31 -7.94 -22.80
CA GLN A 472 8.30 -9.01 -23.00
C GLN A 472 9.62 -8.71 -22.28
N GLU A 473 10.05 -7.45 -22.29
CA GLU A 473 11.26 -6.97 -21.61
C GLU A 473 11.18 -7.18 -20.10
N VAL A 474 10.10 -6.75 -19.45
CA VAL A 474 9.91 -6.96 -18.00
C VAL A 474 9.69 -8.43 -17.64
N LEU A 475 9.08 -9.23 -18.52
CA LEU A 475 8.94 -10.68 -18.33
C LEU A 475 10.30 -11.38 -18.36
N GLN A 476 11.15 -11.06 -19.33
CA GLN A 476 12.51 -11.57 -19.43
C GLN A 476 13.31 -11.21 -18.16
N LEU A 477 13.37 -9.93 -17.79
CA LEU A 477 14.11 -9.48 -16.60
C LEU A 477 13.64 -10.16 -15.31
N LEU A 478 12.33 -10.39 -15.16
CA LEU A 478 11.76 -11.11 -14.02
C LEU A 478 12.18 -12.59 -14.03
N MET A 479 12.14 -13.25 -15.19
CA MET A 479 12.52 -14.66 -15.31
C MET A 479 14.03 -14.89 -15.17
N GLU A 480 14.85 -13.93 -15.61
CA GLU A 480 16.30 -13.90 -15.37
C GLU A 480 16.57 -13.81 -13.87
N ALA A 481 15.89 -12.92 -13.14
CA ALA A 481 16.02 -12.78 -11.68
C ALA A 481 15.48 -13.98 -10.87
N PHE A 482 14.62 -14.81 -11.46
CA PHE A 482 14.21 -16.12 -10.91
C PHE A 482 15.07 -17.30 -11.43
N HIS A 483 16.13 -17.03 -12.21
CA HIS A 483 17.02 -18.02 -12.83
C HIS A 483 16.31 -19.06 -13.71
N CYS A 484 15.21 -18.66 -14.36
CA CYS A 484 14.34 -19.53 -15.16
C CYS A 484 14.11 -19.06 -16.61
N TRP A 485 14.78 -17.98 -17.05
CA TRP A 485 14.76 -17.52 -18.45
C TRP A 485 15.54 -18.47 -19.37
N GLU A 486 16.78 -18.80 -18.99
CA GLU A 486 17.68 -19.73 -19.66
C GLU A 486 18.11 -20.85 -18.69
N PRO A 487 18.30 -22.10 -19.16
CA PRO A 487 17.93 -22.60 -20.49
C PRO A 487 16.39 -22.65 -20.66
N PRO A 488 15.85 -22.72 -21.90
CA PRO A 488 14.41 -22.57 -22.15
C PRO A 488 13.52 -23.63 -21.50
N ALA A 489 14.10 -24.77 -21.08
CA ALA A 489 13.42 -25.79 -20.30
C ALA A 489 12.93 -25.25 -18.93
N ARG A 490 13.76 -24.43 -18.25
CA ARG A 490 13.45 -23.84 -16.94
C ARG A 490 12.25 -22.88 -16.98
N GLN A 491 11.91 -22.33 -18.16
CA GLN A 491 10.74 -21.44 -18.32
C GLN A 491 9.42 -22.10 -17.92
N THR A 492 9.35 -23.43 -17.96
CA THR A 492 8.16 -24.19 -17.51
C THR A 492 7.98 -24.19 -15.98
N ALA A 493 8.98 -23.74 -15.21
CA ALA A 493 8.91 -23.58 -13.76
C ALA A 493 8.51 -22.17 -13.29
N CYS A 494 8.36 -21.18 -14.16
CA CYS A 494 8.21 -19.79 -13.71
C CYS A 494 7.00 -19.53 -12.77
N VAL A 495 5.91 -20.27 -12.89
CA VAL A 495 4.71 -20.10 -12.05
C VAL A 495 4.94 -20.47 -10.58
N PRO A 496 5.41 -21.69 -10.21
CA PRO A 496 5.72 -22.00 -8.82
C PRO A 496 6.81 -21.10 -8.23
N LEU A 497 7.83 -20.73 -9.01
CA LEU A 497 8.90 -19.81 -8.60
C LEU A 497 8.35 -18.41 -8.25
N ILE A 498 7.57 -17.80 -9.14
CA ILE A 498 6.94 -16.49 -8.90
C ILE A 498 5.90 -16.58 -7.77
N ALA A 499 5.11 -17.65 -7.70
CA ALA A 499 4.07 -17.82 -6.69
C ALA A 499 4.66 -17.91 -5.28
N SER A 500 5.73 -18.68 -5.10
CA SER A 500 6.46 -18.82 -3.83
C SER A 500 7.43 -17.65 -3.56
N VAL A 501 7.81 -16.91 -4.61
CA VAL A 501 8.94 -15.97 -4.65
C VAL A 501 10.23 -16.67 -4.22
N LEU A 502 10.60 -17.72 -4.96
CA LEU A 502 11.86 -18.46 -4.81
C LEU A 502 12.58 -18.56 -6.15
N ALA A 503 13.91 -18.40 -6.17
CA ALA A 503 14.73 -18.68 -7.35
C ALA A 503 14.75 -20.18 -7.66
N TYR A 504 15.07 -20.53 -8.91
CA TYR A 504 15.03 -21.90 -9.41
C TYR A 504 15.77 -22.89 -8.49
N GLU A 505 17.02 -22.59 -8.15
CA GLU A 505 17.89 -23.48 -7.36
C GLU A 505 17.31 -23.74 -5.97
N VAL A 506 16.78 -22.70 -5.31
CA VAL A 506 16.18 -22.78 -3.96
C VAL A 506 14.85 -23.55 -3.95
N TYR A 507 14.11 -23.55 -5.07
CA TYR A 507 12.84 -24.28 -5.18
C TYR A 507 13.05 -25.77 -5.47
N TYR A 508 14.01 -26.10 -6.36
CA TYR A 508 14.32 -27.47 -6.77
C TYR A 508 15.37 -28.17 -5.88
N GLY A 509 16.07 -27.43 -5.02
CA GLY A 509 17.08 -27.98 -4.13
C GLY A 509 18.44 -28.19 -4.82
N GLU A 510 18.79 -27.33 -5.77
CA GLU A 510 20.11 -27.28 -6.42
C GLU A 510 21.09 -26.37 -5.63
N ASP A 511 20.89 -26.21 -4.31
CA ASP A 511 21.85 -25.54 -3.42
C ASP A 511 22.94 -26.53 -2.99
N ASP A 512 24.20 -26.10 -3.06
CA ASP A 512 25.40 -26.94 -2.99
C ASP A 512 25.65 -27.60 -1.62
N ASP A 513 25.29 -28.88 -1.45
CA ASP A 513 25.82 -29.78 -0.40
C ASP A 513 27.12 -30.50 -0.87
N GLU A 514 27.72 -30.08 -2.00
CA GLU A 514 28.90 -30.72 -2.62
C GLU A 514 30.26 -30.38 -1.95
N GLU A 515 30.34 -29.44 -1.00
CA GLU A 515 31.63 -29.07 -0.37
C GLU A 515 32.09 -30.03 0.76
N ASN A 516 31.42 -31.15 1.03
CA ASN A 516 31.86 -32.06 2.09
C ASN A 516 31.58 -33.58 1.91
N THR A 517 31.53 -34.07 0.66
CA THR A 517 31.53 -35.52 0.38
C THR A 517 32.76 -35.87 -0.47
N PRO A 518 33.63 -36.84 -0.07
CA PRO A 518 34.77 -37.24 -0.89
C PRO A 518 34.34 -37.81 -2.23
N GLN A 519 35.08 -37.46 -3.29
CA GLN A 519 34.88 -37.98 -4.63
C GLN A 519 35.07 -39.51 -4.65
N GLU A 520 34.07 -40.24 -5.13
CA GLU A 520 34.26 -41.53 -5.82
C GLU A 520 33.02 -41.83 -6.68
N GLU A 521 33.24 -42.62 -7.74
CA GLU A 521 32.28 -43.08 -8.77
C GLU A 521 31.95 -42.10 -9.93
N GLU A 522 32.45 -42.45 -11.11
CA GLU A 522 32.10 -41.86 -12.40
C GLU A 522 30.73 -42.39 -12.87
N GLU A 523 29.68 -41.57 -12.85
CA GLU A 523 28.37 -41.94 -13.42
C GLU A 523 28.09 -41.35 -14.82
N ASP A 524 27.32 -42.11 -15.58
CA ASP A 524 27.00 -41.92 -17.00
C ASP A 524 26.25 -40.59 -17.29
N PRO A 525 26.69 -39.76 -18.24
CA PRO A 525 26.08 -38.44 -18.53
C PRO A 525 24.68 -38.49 -19.16
N SER A 526 24.03 -39.65 -19.23
CA SER A 526 22.71 -39.83 -19.87
C SER A 526 21.48 -39.74 -18.94
N GLN A 527 21.63 -39.60 -17.62
CA GLN A 527 20.49 -39.56 -16.67
C GLN A 527 20.54 -38.44 -15.61
N GLN A 528 20.50 -37.17 -16.04
CA GLN A 528 20.12 -36.06 -15.14
C GLN A 528 18.60 -36.10 -14.85
N GLN A 529 18.18 -37.00 -13.95
CA GLN A 529 16.85 -36.92 -13.33
C GLN A 529 16.91 -35.95 -12.15
N ALA A 530 16.26 -34.80 -12.30
CA ALA A 530 16.11 -33.84 -11.21
C ALA A 530 15.41 -34.49 -9.99
N SER A 531 15.87 -34.14 -8.80
CA SER A 531 15.20 -34.43 -7.53
C SER A 531 13.71 -34.03 -7.58
N PRO A 532 12.82 -34.77 -6.90
CA PRO A 532 11.39 -34.49 -6.97
C PRO A 532 11.11 -33.06 -6.44
N PRO A 533 10.41 -32.21 -7.20
CA PRO A 533 10.21 -30.82 -6.84
C PRO A 533 9.52 -30.70 -5.48
N ARG A 534 10.01 -29.77 -4.66
CA ARG A 534 9.37 -29.43 -3.40
C ARG A 534 7.93 -28.94 -3.67
N PRO A 535 6.90 -29.47 -3.00
CA PRO A 535 5.53 -29.02 -3.23
C PRO A 535 5.37 -27.55 -2.84
N LEU A 536 4.59 -26.81 -3.64
CA LEU A 536 4.20 -25.43 -3.38
C LEU A 536 3.41 -25.37 -2.08
N SER A 537 4.03 -24.80 -1.04
CA SER A 537 3.52 -24.81 0.34
C SER A 537 3.00 -23.44 0.80
N SER A 538 3.43 -22.36 0.17
CA SER A 538 2.99 -20.98 0.44
C SER A 538 2.95 -20.16 -0.84
N ILE A 539 1.98 -19.24 -0.92
CA ILE A 539 1.85 -18.29 -2.02
C ILE A 539 2.11 -16.88 -1.45
N SER A 540 3.02 -16.14 -2.08
CA SER A 540 3.23 -14.72 -1.81
C SER A 540 2.07 -13.89 -2.38
N TYR A 541 1.59 -12.91 -1.62
CA TYR A 541 0.62 -11.93 -2.10
C TYR A 541 1.13 -11.22 -3.37
N HIS A 542 2.37 -10.73 -3.35
CA HIS A 542 2.97 -10.10 -4.54
C HIS A 542 3.23 -11.13 -5.64
N GLY A 543 3.63 -12.37 -5.32
CA GLY A 543 3.77 -13.44 -6.31
C GLY A 543 2.48 -13.71 -7.08
N SER A 544 1.34 -13.75 -6.39
CA SER A 544 0.02 -13.85 -7.04
C SER A 544 -0.28 -12.63 -7.91
N LEU A 545 -0.03 -11.40 -7.42
CA LEU A 545 -0.25 -10.18 -8.22
C LEU A 545 0.61 -10.17 -9.50
N MET A 546 1.89 -10.58 -9.41
CA MET A 546 2.76 -10.71 -10.57
C MET A 546 2.15 -11.66 -11.61
N LEU A 547 1.70 -12.85 -11.19
CA LEU A 547 1.04 -13.80 -12.09
C LEU A 547 -0.26 -13.27 -12.69
N GLN A 548 -1.04 -12.50 -11.92
CA GLN A 548 -2.28 -11.86 -12.40
C GLN A 548 -2.01 -10.81 -13.49
N ASP A 549 -0.99 -9.96 -13.31
CA ASP A 549 -0.58 -8.98 -14.34
C ASP A 549 -0.04 -9.68 -15.58
N LEU A 550 0.84 -10.69 -15.41
CA LEU A 550 1.44 -11.46 -16.51
C LEU A 550 0.40 -12.21 -17.35
N LEU A 551 -0.65 -12.78 -16.73
CA LEU A 551 -1.76 -13.44 -17.44
C LEU A 551 -2.57 -12.47 -18.33
N HIS A 552 -2.48 -11.16 -18.08
CA HIS A 552 -3.12 -10.09 -18.86
C HIS A 552 -2.15 -9.37 -19.82
N PHE A 553 -0.90 -9.83 -19.96
CA PHE A 553 -0.03 -9.36 -21.04
C PHE A 553 -0.56 -9.81 -22.41
N ALA A 554 -0.10 -9.18 -23.49
CA ALA A 554 -0.53 -9.50 -24.86
C ALA A 554 -0.16 -10.93 -25.28
N ASP A 555 0.96 -11.46 -24.78
CA ASP A 555 1.31 -12.88 -24.87
C ASP A 555 1.62 -13.46 -23.47
N PRO A 556 0.67 -14.17 -22.84
CA PRO A 556 0.89 -14.90 -21.59
C PRO A 556 1.41 -16.34 -21.82
N SER A 557 1.88 -16.70 -23.03
CA SER A 557 2.16 -18.10 -23.40
C SER A 557 3.17 -18.81 -22.49
N VAL A 558 4.19 -18.11 -21.99
CA VAL A 558 5.18 -18.67 -21.05
C VAL A 558 4.52 -19.12 -19.75
N VAL A 559 3.73 -18.23 -19.15
CA VAL A 559 2.98 -18.47 -17.91
C VAL A 559 1.95 -19.59 -18.11
N LEU A 560 1.26 -19.62 -19.25
CA LEU A 560 0.31 -20.69 -19.60
C LEU A 560 1.00 -22.04 -19.83
N ARG A 561 2.23 -22.07 -20.38
CA ARG A 561 3.04 -23.30 -20.46
C ARG A 561 3.40 -23.80 -19.06
N SER A 562 3.85 -22.90 -18.18
CA SER A 562 4.21 -23.26 -16.81
C SER A 562 3.01 -23.75 -15.99
N LEU A 563 1.89 -23.02 -15.98
CA LEU A 563 0.62 -23.45 -15.35
C LEU A 563 0.13 -24.81 -15.86
N ALA A 564 0.41 -25.16 -17.12
CA ALA A 564 0.02 -26.44 -17.70
C ALA A 564 1.02 -27.57 -17.39
N ALA A 565 2.22 -27.25 -16.89
CA ALA A 565 3.24 -28.19 -16.43
C ALA A 565 3.09 -28.49 -14.93
N THR A 566 2.76 -27.47 -14.12
CA THR A 566 2.52 -27.53 -12.66
C THR A 566 1.68 -28.75 -12.23
N THR A 567 2.04 -29.37 -11.11
CA THR A 567 1.36 -30.56 -10.58
C THR A 567 -0.11 -30.26 -10.24
N PRO A 568 -1.03 -31.25 -10.30
CA PRO A 568 -2.40 -31.10 -9.78
C PRO A 568 -2.43 -30.58 -8.35
N GLU A 569 -1.51 -31.05 -7.50
CA GLU A 569 -1.38 -30.72 -6.09
C GLU A 569 -1.01 -29.24 -5.88
N ASP A 570 0.00 -28.74 -6.58
CA ASP A 570 0.42 -27.34 -6.49
C ASP A 570 -0.64 -26.38 -7.07
N LEU A 571 -1.33 -26.79 -8.13
CA LEU A 571 -2.47 -26.02 -8.67
C LEU A 571 -3.64 -25.98 -7.68
N VAL A 572 -3.85 -27.05 -6.89
CA VAL A 572 -4.83 -27.08 -5.81
C VAL A 572 -4.39 -26.20 -4.64
N THR A 573 -3.10 -26.19 -4.26
CA THR A 573 -2.57 -25.25 -3.26
C THR A 573 -2.78 -23.80 -3.71
N LEU A 574 -2.39 -23.47 -4.94
CA LEU A 574 -2.60 -22.15 -5.55
C LEU A 574 -4.09 -21.75 -5.55
N ALA A 575 -4.99 -22.64 -5.96
CA ALA A 575 -6.43 -22.38 -6.01
C ALA A 575 -7.11 -22.25 -4.62
N ARG A 576 -6.51 -22.83 -3.58
CA ARG A 576 -7.04 -22.81 -2.20
C ARG A 576 -6.49 -21.64 -1.37
N ASP A 577 -5.46 -20.96 -1.85
CA ASP A 577 -4.82 -19.83 -1.17
C ASP A 577 -5.63 -18.52 -1.32
N PRO A 578 -5.70 -17.66 -0.28
CA PRO A 578 -6.39 -16.37 -0.34
C PRO A 578 -5.88 -15.42 -1.43
N ALA A 579 -4.56 -15.38 -1.71
CA ALA A 579 -4.00 -14.60 -2.80
C ALA A 579 -3.94 -15.42 -4.09
N GLY A 580 -3.53 -16.69 -4.03
CA GLY A 580 -3.33 -17.57 -5.19
C GLY A 580 -4.62 -17.84 -5.98
N SER A 581 -5.78 -17.88 -5.31
CA SER A 581 -7.07 -18.07 -5.98
C SER A 581 -7.36 -17.00 -7.05
N HIS A 582 -6.89 -15.77 -6.88
CA HIS A 582 -7.04 -14.70 -7.87
C HIS A 582 -6.19 -14.90 -9.15
N VAL A 583 -5.19 -15.77 -9.14
CA VAL A 583 -4.50 -16.20 -10.38
C VAL A 583 -5.48 -16.95 -11.30
N PHE A 584 -6.42 -17.71 -10.73
CA PHE A 584 -7.47 -18.37 -11.51
C PHE A 584 -8.53 -17.37 -12.00
N ASP A 585 -8.87 -16.35 -11.22
CA ASP A 585 -9.73 -15.26 -11.70
C ASP A 585 -9.11 -14.56 -12.93
N ALA A 586 -7.81 -14.22 -12.87
CA ALA A 586 -7.08 -13.65 -13.99
C ALA A 586 -7.00 -14.61 -15.20
N LEU A 587 -6.74 -15.90 -14.98
CA LEU A 587 -6.73 -16.92 -16.04
C LEU A 587 -8.10 -17.05 -16.74
N LEU A 588 -9.19 -16.86 -15.99
CA LEU A 588 -10.56 -16.95 -16.52
C LEU A 588 -11.05 -15.66 -17.18
N ALA A 589 -10.57 -14.50 -16.71
CA ALA A 589 -11.01 -13.17 -17.17
C ALA A 589 -10.16 -12.58 -18.31
N SER A 590 -8.87 -12.90 -18.39
CA SER A 590 -7.95 -12.29 -19.36
C SER A 590 -8.36 -12.55 -20.82
N PRO A 591 -8.44 -11.52 -21.67
CA PRO A 591 -8.75 -11.68 -23.10
C PRO A 591 -7.59 -12.30 -23.89
N SER A 592 -6.35 -12.13 -23.44
CA SER A 592 -5.14 -12.65 -24.11
C SER A 592 -4.96 -14.17 -23.95
N VAL A 593 -5.73 -14.82 -23.08
CA VAL A 593 -5.59 -16.25 -22.78
C VAL A 593 -6.46 -17.09 -23.74
N PRO A 594 -5.87 -17.87 -24.67
CA PRO A 594 -6.66 -18.64 -25.64
C PRO A 594 -7.43 -19.78 -24.97
N GLU A 595 -8.68 -20.00 -25.38
CA GLU A 595 -9.56 -20.97 -24.73
C GLU A 595 -8.97 -22.40 -24.69
N LYS A 596 -8.26 -22.81 -25.76
CA LYS A 596 -7.55 -24.10 -25.83
C LYS A 596 -6.47 -24.24 -24.75
N GLN A 597 -5.72 -23.17 -24.47
CA GLN A 597 -4.65 -23.17 -23.46
C GLN A 597 -5.22 -23.13 -22.04
N ARG A 598 -6.19 -22.24 -21.79
CA ARG A 598 -6.98 -22.23 -20.55
C ARG A 598 -7.57 -23.61 -20.23
N ARG A 599 -8.19 -24.27 -21.21
CA ARG A 599 -8.72 -25.63 -21.07
C ARG A 599 -7.62 -26.70 -20.88
N LYS A 600 -6.36 -26.46 -21.26
CA LYS A 600 -5.23 -27.35 -20.92
C LYS A 600 -4.88 -27.24 -19.44
N VAL A 601 -4.74 -26.02 -18.91
CA VAL A 601 -4.49 -25.76 -17.48
C VAL A 601 -5.63 -26.33 -16.61
N LEU A 602 -6.88 -25.93 -16.85
CA LEU A 602 -8.02 -26.30 -16.00
C LEU A 602 -8.31 -27.81 -15.95
N ARG A 603 -7.88 -28.59 -16.95
CA ARG A 603 -7.98 -30.05 -16.94
C ARG A 603 -7.03 -30.73 -15.96
N ARG A 604 -5.96 -30.06 -15.52
CA ARG A 604 -5.04 -30.58 -14.48
C ARG A 604 -5.70 -30.67 -13.10
N LEU A 605 -6.82 -29.98 -12.87
CA LEU A 605 -7.58 -30.01 -11.61
C LEU A 605 -8.59 -31.19 -11.51
N LYS A 606 -8.73 -32.00 -12.57
CA LYS A 606 -9.59 -33.19 -12.56
C LYS A 606 -9.05 -34.23 -11.58
N GLY A 607 -9.92 -34.83 -10.77
CA GLY A 607 -9.56 -35.67 -9.62
C GLY A 607 -9.40 -34.88 -8.32
N CYS A 608 -9.42 -33.55 -8.36
CA CYS A 608 -9.20 -32.69 -7.20
C CYS A 608 -10.39 -31.74 -6.89
N TYR A 609 -11.50 -31.83 -7.60
CA TYR A 609 -12.64 -30.91 -7.45
C TYR A 609 -13.26 -30.98 -6.05
N VAL A 610 -13.28 -32.14 -5.40
CA VAL A 610 -13.75 -32.28 -4.00
C VAL A 610 -12.83 -31.52 -3.03
N SER A 611 -11.51 -31.56 -3.24
CA SER A 611 -10.52 -30.82 -2.43
C SER A 611 -10.67 -29.30 -2.57
N LEU A 612 -11.01 -28.83 -3.78
CA LEU A 612 -11.33 -27.42 -4.02
C LEU A 612 -12.68 -27.05 -3.39
N ALA A 613 -13.70 -27.89 -3.55
CA ALA A 613 -15.06 -27.63 -3.08
C ALA A 613 -15.14 -27.47 -1.55
N CYS A 614 -14.36 -28.26 -0.80
CA CYS A 614 -14.22 -28.17 0.66
C CYS A 614 -13.28 -27.02 1.14
N SER A 615 -13.01 -26.00 0.31
CA SER A 615 -12.16 -24.86 0.67
C SER A 615 -12.86 -23.52 0.47
N LYS A 616 -12.62 -22.58 1.39
CA LYS A 616 -13.14 -21.21 1.35
C LYS A 616 -12.83 -20.48 0.03
N HIS A 617 -11.63 -20.67 -0.50
CA HIS A 617 -11.16 -20.04 -1.74
C HIS A 617 -11.29 -20.98 -2.93
N GLY A 618 -10.97 -22.26 -2.75
CA GLY A 618 -11.09 -23.28 -3.81
C GLY A 618 -12.52 -23.43 -4.33
N SER A 619 -13.54 -23.30 -3.47
CA SER A 619 -14.94 -23.34 -3.89
C SER A 619 -15.31 -22.18 -4.82
N ARG A 620 -14.75 -21.00 -4.60
CA ARG A 620 -14.96 -19.81 -5.45
C ARG A 620 -14.26 -19.96 -6.79
N VAL A 621 -13.04 -20.48 -6.80
CA VAL A 621 -12.34 -20.86 -8.04
C VAL A 621 -13.16 -21.88 -8.83
N LEU A 622 -13.74 -22.88 -8.17
CA LEU A 622 -14.54 -23.91 -8.83
C LEU A 622 -15.88 -23.36 -9.39
N ASP A 623 -16.57 -22.47 -8.65
CA ASP A 623 -17.72 -21.71 -9.15
C ASP A 623 -17.35 -20.84 -10.37
N ALA A 624 -16.20 -20.17 -10.34
CA ALA A 624 -15.71 -19.34 -11.45
C ALA A 624 -15.41 -20.17 -12.70
N ILE A 625 -14.69 -21.30 -12.54
CA ILE A 625 -14.44 -22.28 -13.60
C ILE A 625 -15.77 -22.77 -14.18
N TRP A 626 -16.71 -23.18 -13.33
CA TRP A 626 -18.04 -23.64 -13.74
C TRP A 626 -18.79 -22.62 -14.58
N ASN A 627 -18.76 -21.34 -14.20
CA ASN A 627 -19.45 -20.28 -14.92
C ASN A 627 -18.87 -20.01 -16.32
N ARG A 628 -17.62 -20.43 -16.60
CA ARG A 628 -16.99 -20.38 -17.93
C ARG A 628 -16.94 -21.75 -18.64
N ALA A 629 -17.21 -22.85 -17.95
CA ALA A 629 -17.09 -24.22 -18.48
C ALA A 629 -18.14 -24.58 -19.54
N THR A 630 -17.72 -25.34 -20.56
CA THR A 630 -18.59 -25.98 -21.55
C THR A 630 -19.43 -27.11 -20.92
N LEU A 631 -20.52 -27.53 -21.57
CA LEU A 631 -21.39 -28.59 -21.02
C LEU A 631 -20.66 -29.93 -20.79
N PRO A 632 -19.76 -30.41 -21.68
CA PRO A 632 -18.97 -31.62 -21.40
C PRO A 632 -18.11 -31.49 -20.14
N ALA A 633 -17.39 -30.36 -19.98
CA ALA A 633 -16.59 -30.11 -18.79
C ALA A 633 -17.45 -30.03 -17.51
N LYS A 634 -18.64 -29.40 -17.59
CA LYS A 634 -19.61 -29.40 -16.48
C LYS A 634 -20.08 -30.80 -16.10
N ARG A 635 -20.31 -31.68 -17.08
CA ARG A 635 -20.69 -33.08 -16.84
C ARG A 635 -19.57 -33.85 -16.13
N GLU A 636 -18.30 -33.63 -16.52
CA GLU A 636 -17.14 -34.24 -15.84
C GLU A 636 -17.00 -33.73 -14.40
N MET A 637 -17.03 -32.41 -14.18
CA MET A 637 -16.98 -31.81 -12.85
C MET A 637 -18.12 -32.28 -11.94
N ALA A 638 -19.35 -32.34 -12.47
CA ALA A 638 -20.52 -32.80 -11.72
C ALA A 638 -20.44 -34.28 -11.36
N GLN A 639 -19.85 -35.13 -12.21
CA GLN A 639 -19.69 -36.56 -11.94
C GLN A 639 -18.82 -36.79 -10.70
N GLU A 640 -17.62 -36.21 -10.68
CA GLU A 640 -16.64 -36.36 -9.59
C GLU A 640 -17.17 -35.80 -8.24
N LEU A 641 -17.86 -34.66 -8.28
CA LEU A 641 -18.46 -34.05 -7.09
C LEU A 641 -19.68 -34.83 -6.59
N ALA A 642 -20.49 -35.40 -7.49
CA ALA A 642 -21.69 -36.15 -7.13
C ALA A 642 -21.39 -37.48 -6.42
N GLU A 643 -20.25 -38.10 -6.72
CA GLU A 643 -19.75 -39.28 -6.00
C GLU A 643 -19.45 -39.00 -4.52
N HIS A 644 -19.30 -37.72 -4.14
CA HIS A 644 -19.02 -37.25 -2.79
C HIS A 644 -20.11 -36.29 -2.26
N GLU A 645 -21.32 -36.32 -2.81
CA GLU A 645 -22.38 -35.34 -2.53
C GLU A 645 -22.71 -35.22 -1.04
N SER A 646 -22.79 -36.34 -0.31
CA SER A 646 -23.08 -36.36 1.13
C SER A 646 -22.02 -35.65 1.97
N ARG A 647 -20.74 -35.74 1.57
CA ARG A 647 -19.64 -34.99 2.21
C ARG A 647 -19.76 -33.50 1.89
N LEU A 648 -19.99 -33.16 0.63
CA LEU A 648 -20.10 -31.77 0.18
C LEU A 648 -21.30 -31.06 0.81
N GLN A 649 -22.44 -31.74 0.93
CA GLN A 649 -23.67 -31.20 1.49
C GLN A 649 -23.55 -30.83 2.99
N ASN A 650 -22.62 -31.47 3.70
CA ASN A 650 -22.30 -31.19 5.10
C ASN A 650 -21.08 -30.26 5.27
N ASP A 651 -20.43 -29.83 4.18
CA ASP A 651 -19.25 -28.96 4.22
C ASP A 651 -19.64 -27.46 4.23
N PRO A 652 -19.00 -26.61 5.05
CA PRO A 652 -19.29 -25.17 5.14
C PRO A 652 -19.20 -24.41 3.81
N PHE A 653 -18.46 -24.91 2.84
CA PHE A 653 -18.30 -24.33 1.50
C PHE A 653 -18.89 -25.23 0.41
N GLY A 654 -18.72 -26.55 0.52
CA GLY A 654 -19.19 -27.53 -0.45
C GLY A 654 -20.70 -27.49 -0.71
N HIS A 655 -21.52 -27.23 0.29
CA HIS A 655 -22.99 -27.24 0.14
C HIS A 655 -23.48 -26.14 -0.82
N PHE A 656 -22.75 -25.02 -0.92
CA PHE A 656 -23.03 -23.98 -1.92
C PHE A 656 -22.85 -24.52 -3.33
N LEU A 657 -21.85 -25.37 -3.57
CA LEU A 657 -21.59 -25.98 -4.88
C LEU A 657 -22.58 -27.11 -5.20
N VAL A 658 -22.99 -27.91 -4.22
CA VAL A 658 -24.09 -28.89 -4.38
C VAL A 658 -25.35 -28.20 -4.93
N ARG A 659 -25.68 -27.02 -4.38
CA ARG A 659 -26.77 -26.17 -4.83
C ARG A 659 -26.49 -25.51 -6.19
N ASN A 660 -25.37 -24.79 -6.33
CA ASN A 660 -25.04 -23.99 -7.53
C ASN A 660 -24.88 -24.84 -8.79
N PHE A 661 -24.33 -26.06 -8.66
CA PHE A 661 -24.17 -27.02 -9.75
C PHE A 661 -25.37 -27.98 -9.85
N SER A 662 -26.32 -27.90 -8.90
CA SER A 662 -27.53 -28.71 -8.83
C SER A 662 -27.24 -30.21 -8.87
N LEU A 663 -26.26 -30.68 -8.08
CA LEU A 663 -25.78 -32.07 -8.10
C LEU A 663 -26.90 -33.08 -7.75
N ASN A 664 -27.84 -32.70 -6.88
CA ASN A 664 -29.04 -33.50 -6.61
C ASN A 664 -29.90 -33.75 -7.87
N HIS A 665 -29.99 -32.78 -8.78
CA HIS A 665 -30.67 -32.97 -10.07
C HIS A 665 -29.80 -33.78 -11.05
N PHE A 666 -28.47 -33.61 -11.03
CA PHE A 666 -27.55 -34.42 -11.82
C PHE A 666 -27.65 -35.91 -11.50
N LEU A 667 -27.71 -36.26 -10.21
CA LEU A 667 -27.89 -37.63 -9.70
C LEU A 667 -29.25 -38.22 -10.06
N LYS A 668 -30.34 -37.50 -9.78
CA LYS A 668 -31.71 -38.04 -9.87
C LYS A 668 -32.36 -37.87 -11.25
N ARG A 669 -31.97 -36.85 -12.03
CA ARG A 669 -32.61 -36.44 -13.30
C ARG A 669 -31.59 -35.86 -14.29
N ARG A 670 -30.56 -36.64 -14.63
CA ARG A 670 -29.42 -36.23 -15.48
C ARG A 670 -29.83 -35.57 -16.81
N GLN A 671 -30.89 -36.05 -17.47
CA GLN A 671 -31.38 -35.46 -18.73
C GLN A 671 -31.95 -34.05 -18.55
N ASP A 672 -32.75 -33.82 -17.50
CA ASP A 672 -33.33 -32.50 -17.20
C ASP A 672 -32.26 -31.51 -16.79
N TRP A 673 -31.28 -31.97 -16.01
CA TRP A 673 -30.10 -31.20 -15.65
C TRP A 673 -29.33 -30.72 -16.89
N GLU A 674 -29.10 -31.60 -17.88
CA GLU A 674 -28.45 -31.21 -19.13
C GLU A 674 -29.30 -30.23 -19.95
N ARG A 675 -30.63 -30.42 -20.01
CA ARG A 675 -31.56 -29.49 -20.68
C ARG A 675 -31.48 -28.09 -20.02
N HIS A 676 -31.49 -28.03 -18.69
CA HIS A 676 -31.39 -26.79 -17.93
C HIS A 676 -30.08 -26.04 -18.24
N HIS A 677 -28.93 -26.74 -18.19
CA HIS A 677 -27.64 -26.10 -18.46
C HIS A 677 -27.45 -25.72 -19.94
N LYS A 678 -28.02 -26.47 -20.90
CA LYS A 678 -28.09 -26.05 -22.32
C LYS A 678 -28.91 -24.77 -22.49
N ALA A 679 -30.10 -24.69 -21.88
CA ALA A 679 -30.95 -23.51 -21.93
C ALA A 679 -30.30 -22.28 -21.25
N LYS A 680 -29.63 -22.47 -20.10
CA LYS A 680 -28.86 -21.41 -19.42
C LYS A 680 -27.68 -20.92 -20.26
N LYS A 681 -27.03 -21.77 -21.06
CA LYS A 681 -25.99 -21.35 -22.02
C LYS A 681 -26.59 -20.49 -23.15
N LYS A 682 -27.58 -21.02 -23.88
CA LYS A 682 -28.23 -20.29 -24.99
C LYS A 682 -28.72 -18.90 -24.56
N ARG A 683 -29.34 -18.81 -23.38
CA ARG A 683 -29.81 -17.53 -22.83
C ARG A 683 -28.68 -16.51 -22.61
N ARG A 684 -27.50 -16.97 -22.18
CA ARG A 684 -26.33 -16.09 -22.00
C ARG A 684 -25.72 -15.66 -23.32
N GLU A 685 -25.72 -16.52 -24.33
CA GLU A 685 -25.26 -16.19 -25.68
C GLU A 685 -26.15 -15.08 -26.27
N LEU A 686 -27.48 -15.27 -26.25
CA LEU A 686 -28.46 -14.25 -26.65
C LEU A 686 -28.32 -12.92 -25.88
N PHE A 687 -28.09 -12.94 -24.57
CA PHE A 687 -27.88 -11.72 -23.79
C PHE A 687 -26.51 -11.06 -24.03
N SER A 688 -25.50 -11.80 -24.48
CA SER A 688 -24.22 -11.21 -24.88
C SER A 688 -24.34 -10.54 -26.25
N GLU A 689 -25.02 -11.17 -27.20
CA GLU A 689 -25.32 -10.59 -28.52
C GLU A 689 -26.07 -9.24 -28.36
N ILE A 690 -27.09 -9.16 -27.49
CA ILE A 690 -27.85 -7.92 -27.21
C ILE A 690 -27.04 -6.81 -26.49
N LEU A 691 -25.86 -7.13 -25.93
CA LEU A 691 -25.00 -6.16 -25.23
C LEU A 691 -23.74 -5.78 -26.05
N GLU A 692 -23.59 -6.35 -27.24
CA GLU A 692 -22.52 -6.04 -28.19
C GLU A 692 -23.04 -5.20 -29.39
N ASP A 693 -24.36 -5.01 -29.48
CA ASP A 693 -25.09 -4.00 -30.30
C ASP A 693 -25.39 -2.71 -29.48
#